data_AF-D0MUV7-F1
#
_entry.id   AF-D0MUV7-F1
#
_cell.length_a   1.000
_cell.length_b   1.000
_cell.length_c   1.000
_cell.angle_alpha   90.00
_cell.angle_beta   90.00
_cell.angle_gamma   90.00
#
_symmetry.space_group_name_H-M   'P 1'
#
loop_
_entity.id
_entity.type
_entity.pdbx_description
1 polymer ?
#
loop_
_entity_poly.entity_id
_entity_poly.type
_entity_poly.pdbx_seq_one_letter_code
_entity_poly.pdbx_strand_id
1 'polypeptide(L)'
;MVKGEVKVAYQGMPGAYSEKATRQLLGSSTNVVAVGYPSFEEAFLAVEREEADFGMLPIENSLGGSIHANYDLLLKFGLHIVGEYDLRVEHSLLALPGVKKSDIKTVISHPQALAQCAHTIASMGAKPRAEYDTAGSAKMLADNQWKDTAAVASDLAAEYYGLQVLQRNVEDDAGNFTRFLLLSKKGLDAKADTEFKTSLVFSFMNSNEKGQLYKALSAFSLRDIDMSKIESRPWGHTAEQQYQDTVQSEDFSLSAESVRRKYSYLFYVDLIGHQTDENVINALRHLREFCKFVRVLGSYPTKGKLLGEVRKTLEAVGAYQANPVTASPAITSQQPMAERLNIGIYGFGNFGQFLAKTMAKTHEVRATSRTDYSAVATELGCKYYSSTTQLEQFFDGLDVLLLGVSILSFESVLSKIPKQFLEKLVIVDVLSVKTHPKQIMLRDLPQSASILCTHPMFGPESGKYSWRGLPMMHEKVRILSGEHNHVMDNFLRVFETEQCRMLEMTCESHDEYAASSQFLTHLTGRILSVQGVKNTPIDTRGFKNLVRLVEDTCKDSFDLFQGLYKFNPNSEQQIQKFRESLAEVTHKLGNKPVATSTVREEAPMTEKYPQNPLLGKIAASKTVVIHGMAKQLEAEGKQVWSLCVGEPDFAPAERVLQAGMTAMEQGKVKYTDVKGTAELRTLIAQYLETCKGLKYDPLTEILVSNGAKQTVYQALLTITKPGEQVLIPAPYWTKLSENYLIDPVELEKALVANPRIKSMMLCNPSNPAGTVHSPAQLESIAAVLRKPQFRHILVVADEIYEQLVYQDEGEAKREHQSFATLPGMYERTLTVNGFSKSHAMPGLRIGYLAAPKYFVQMCTKLQGQLTSCASSVGQAAAVEAMKFEMECVSQNKERMTETLAIMDGKRKYIVKRLQAIPQLEFAYPTSAFYVFLDLASYFEGKQGVTADKSEVVKDADDFCEYLLRHYYVALVPGSAFGVKNGLRISYASSMETIEHALDGLEQSLSALTFE
;
A
#
# COMPACT_ATOMS: atom_id res chain seq x y z
N MET A 1 -51.27 -5.42 22.58
CA MET A 1 -50.61 -6.40 23.47
C MET A 1 -49.14 -6.03 23.54
N VAL A 2 -48.51 -6.11 24.71
CA VAL A 2 -47.04 -5.94 24.83
C VAL A 2 -46.41 -7.25 24.36
N LYS A 3 -45.51 -7.22 23.36
CA LYS A 3 -44.66 -8.39 23.05
C LYS A 3 -43.76 -8.63 24.25
N GLY A 4 -43.75 -9.84 24.81
CA GLY A 4 -42.84 -10.21 25.92
C GLY A 4 -41.42 -10.54 25.47
N GLU A 5 -41.22 -10.72 24.16
CA GLU A 5 -39.98 -11.15 23.52
C GLU A 5 -39.74 -10.28 22.28
N VAL A 6 -38.48 -9.96 21.99
CA VAL A 6 -38.02 -9.40 20.71
C VAL A 6 -37.44 -10.54 19.88
N LYS A 7 -37.99 -10.80 18.69
CA LYS A 7 -37.54 -11.89 17.81
C LYS A 7 -36.58 -11.39 16.75
N VAL A 8 -35.48 -12.10 16.54
CA VAL A 8 -34.43 -11.73 15.58
C VAL A 8 -34.19 -12.86 14.60
N ALA A 9 -34.63 -12.67 13.35
CA ALA A 9 -34.43 -13.64 12.28
C ALA A 9 -32.96 -13.67 11.83
N TYR A 10 -32.41 -14.85 11.61
CA TYR A 10 -31.11 -15.03 10.98
C TYR A 10 -31.11 -16.28 10.08
N GLN A 11 -30.18 -16.36 9.13
CA GLN A 11 -29.98 -17.57 8.32
C GLN A 11 -28.99 -18.51 9.01
N GLY A 12 -29.34 -19.79 9.10
CA GLY A 12 -28.50 -20.86 9.65
C GLY A 12 -29.11 -21.57 10.87
N MET A 13 -28.35 -22.51 11.44
CA MET A 13 -28.71 -23.28 12.63
C MET A 13 -28.29 -22.58 13.94
N PRO A 14 -28.83 -22.97 15.11
CA PRO A 14 -28.33 -22.51 16.41
C PRO A 14 -26.81 -22.65 16.55
N GLY A 15 -26.14 -21.58 16.99
CA GLY A 15 -24.70 -21.45 16.98
C GLY A 15 -24.09 -20.87 15.69
N ALA A 16 -24.89 -20.48 14.70
CA ALA A 16 -24.39 -19.73 13.54
C ALA A 16 -23.77 -18.38 13.95
N TYR A 17 -22.82 -17.88 13.14
CA TYR A 17 -22.18 -16.59 13.40
C TYR A 17 -23.17 -15.40 13.43
N SER A 18 -24.27 -15.49 12.67
CA SER A 18 -25.39 -14.53 12.72
C SER A 18 -26.09 -14.48 14.09
N GLU A 19 -26.17 -15.62 14.78
CA GLU A 19 -26.68 -15.68 16.16
C GLU A 19 -25.66 -15.10 17.16
N LYS A 20 -24.36 -15.41 16.98
CA LYS A 20 -23.27 -14.83 17.79
C LYS A 20 -23.24 -13.29 17.66
N ALA A 21 -23.43 -12.75 16.46
CA ALA A 21 -23.60 -11.31 16.22
C ALA A 21 -24.85 -10.73 16.93
N THR A 22 -25.99 -11.44 16.86
CA THR A 22 -27.23 -11.05 17.56
C THR A 22 -26.99 -10.91 19.07
N ARG A 23 -26.42 -11.94 19.70
CA ARG A 23 -26.14 -11.97 21.15
C ARG A 23 -25.13 -10.90 21.58
N GLN A 24 -24.15 -10.59 20.74
CA GLN A 24 -23.12 -9.59 21.06
C GLN A 24 -23.57 -8.14 20.84
N LEU A 25 -24.45 -7.87 19.85
CA LEU A 25 -25.00 -6.52 19.62
C LEU A 25 -26.18 -6.20 20.57
N LEU A 26 -27.12 -7.14 20.74
CA LEU A 26 -28.39 -6.90 21.46
C LEU A 26 -28.36 -7.37 22.92
N GLY A 27 -27.33 -8.13 23.31
CA GLY A 27 -27.20 -8.76 24.62
C GLY A 27 -27.80 -10.17 24.69
N SER A 28 -27.45 -10.89 25.75
CA SER A 28 -27.86 -12.29 25.99
C SER A 28 -29.06 -12.41 26.94
N SER A 29 -30.00 -11.47 26.88
CA SER A 29 -31.24 -11.56 27.68
C SER A 29 -32.14 -12.67 27.13
N THR A 30 -32.84 -13.38 28.02
CA THR A 30 -33.87 -14.38 27.66
C THR A 30 -34.97 -13.82 26.75
N ASN A 31 -35.14 -12.49 26.76
CA ASN A 31 -36.22 -11.80 26.07
C ASN A 31 -35.78 -11.34 24.66
N VAL A 32 -34.56 -11.68 24.22
CA VAL A 32 -34.09 -11.54 22.83
C VAL A 32 -33.96 -12.94 22.23
N VAL A 33 -34.95 -13.34 21.44
CA VAL A 33 -35.04 -14.69 20.87
C VAL A 33 -34.52 -14.69 19.43
N ALA A 34 -33.30 -15.19 19.24
CA ALA A 34 -32.75 -15.39 17.90
C ALA A 34 -33.38 -16.62 17.24
N VAL A 35 -33.94 -16.47 16.05
CA VAL A 35 -34.67 -17.50 15.31
C VAL A 35 -33.94 -17.81 14.00
N GLY A 36 -33.48 -19.05 13.85
CA GLY A 36 -32.78 -19.53 12.66
C GLY A 36 -33.75 -19.97 11.57
N TYR A 37 -33.52 -19.48 10.35
CA TYR A 37 -34.24 -19.83 9.13
C TYR A 37 -33.28 -20.53 8.13
N PRO A 38 -33.76 -21.45 7.28
CA PRO A 38 -32.87 -22.24 6.42
C PRO A 38 -32.24 -21.40 5.29
N SER A 39 -32.96 -20.41 4.77
CA SER A 39 -32.50 -19.51 3.70
C SER A 39 -32.45 -18.04 4.15
N PHE A 40 -31.65 -17.22 3.46
CA PHE A 40 -31.65 -15.77 3.67
C PHE A 40 -33.02 -15.18 3.32
N GLU A 41 -33.64 -15.63 2.23
CA GLU A 41 -34.94 -15.12 1.77
C GLU A 41 -36.05 -15.34 2.81
N GLU A 42 -36.07 -16.48 3.50
CA GLU A 42 -37.00 -16.70 4.63
C GLU A 42 -36.71 -15.82 5.84
N ALA A 43 -35.44 -15.56 6.16
CA ALA A 43 -35.07 -14.62 7.22
C ALA A 43 -35.49 -13.17 6.90
N PHE A 44 -35.45 -12.75 5.63
CA PHE A 44 -35.99 -11.45 5.20
C PHE A 44 -37.54 -11.43 5.23
N LEU A 45 -38.20 -12.48 4.73
CA LEU A 45 -39.66 -12.64 4.77
C LEU A 45 -40.20 -12.59 6.21
N ALA A 46 -39.51 -13.17 7.18
CA ALA A 46 -39.91 -13.15 8.58
C ALA A 46 -40.00 -11.72 9.15
N VAL A 47 -39.10 -10.82 8.74
CA VAL A 47 -39.11 -9.41 9.15
C VAL A 47 -40.13 -8.59 8.36
N GLU A 48 -40.30 -8.85 7.07
CA GLU A 48 -41.36 -8.26 6.23
C GLU A 48 -42.75 -8.57 6.80
N ARG A 49 -42.98 -9.80 7.26
CA ARG A 49 -44.26 -10.27 7.81
C ARG A 49 -44.46 -9.97 9.31
N GLU A 50 -43.47 -9.36 9.96
CA GLU A 50 -43.47 -9.06 11.41
C GLU A 50 -43.53 -10.33 12.31
N GLU A 51 -43.22 -11.50 11.73
CA GLU A 51 -42.98 -12.77 12.45
C GLU A 51 -41.73 -12.65 13.34
N ALA A 52 -40.73 -11.91 12.86
CA ALA A 52 -39.59 -11.39 13.61
C ALA A 52 -39.62 -9.85 13.65
N ASP A 53 -39.08 -9.27 14.72
CA ASP A 53 -39.00 -7.81 14.93
C ASP A 53 -37.80 -7.20 14.19
N PHE A 54 -36.69 -7.94 14.14
CA PHE A 54 -35.46 -7.57 13.44
C PHE A 54 -34.88 -8.75 12.66
N GLY A 55 -33.97 -8.47 11.73
CA GLY A 55 -33.11 -9.47 11.09
C GLY A 55 -31.63 -9.19 11.37
N MET A 56 -30.83 -10.22 11.63
CA MET A 56 -29.36 -10.12 11.73
C MET A 56 -28.71 -10.83 10.54
N LEU A 57 -28.33 -10.06 9.51
CA LEU A 57 -27.90 -10.57 8.21
C LEU A 57 -26.47 -10.12 7.87
N PRO A 58 -25.56 -11.02 7.45
CA PRO A 58 -24.22 -10.65 7.01
C PRO A 58 -24.28 -9.97 5.62
N ILE A 59 -23.50 -8.92 5.41
CA ILE A 59 -23.48 -8.18 4.13
C ILE A 59 -22.12 -8.24 3.41
N GLU A 60 -21.01 -8.34 4.15
CA GLU A 60 -19.67 -8.50 3.61
C GLU A 60 -18.71 -9.14 4.63
N ASN A 61 -17.68 -9.82 4.13
CA ASN A 61 -16.61 -10.43 4.93
C ASN A 61 -15.23 -9.97 4.39
N SER A 62 -14.26 -9.74 5.28
CA SER A 62 -12.94 -9.20 4.92
C SER A 62 -12.13 -10.09 3.98
N LEU A 63 -12.39 -11.41 3.98
CA LEU A 63 -11.71 -12.39 3.12
C LEU A 63 -12.60 -12.86 1.94
N GLY A 64 -13.92 -12.85 2.12
CA GLY A 64 -14.91 -13.34 1.16
C GLY A 64 -15.59 -12.29 0.28
N GLY A 65 -15.44 -11.00 0.59
CA GLY A 65 -16.09 -9.90 -0.12
C GLY A 65 -17.58 -9.73 0.18
N SER A 66 -18.29 -9.06 -0.73
CA SER A 66 -19.72 -8.75 -0.64
C SER A 66 -20.63 -9.97 -0.80
N ILE A 67 -21.58 -10.15 0.11
CA ILE A 67 -22.61 -11.20 0.03
C ILE A 67 -23.76 -10.71 -0.86
N HIS A 68 -23.53 -10.71 -2.17
CA HIS A 68 -24.39 -10.09 -3.19
C HIS A 68 -25.88 -10.49 -3.13
N ALA A 69 -26.23 -11.66 -2.60
CA ALA A 69 -27.63 -12.06 -2.40
C ALA A 69 -28.37 -11.16 -1.39
N ASN A 70 -27.73 -10.81 -0.27
CA ASN A 70 -28.38 -10.04 0.80
C ASN A 70 -28.59 -8.57 0.43
N TYR A 71 -27.82 -8.04 -0.52
CA TYR A 71 -28.10 -6.74 -1.15
C TYR A 71 -29.40 -6.78 -1.98
N ASP A 72 -29.64 -7.84 -2.77
CA ASP A 72 -30.87 -7.95 -3.56
C ASP A 72 -32.10 -8.11 -2.67
N LEU A 73 -31.99 -8.96 -1.64
CA LEU A 73 -33.07 -9.20 -0.68
C LEU A 73 -33.42 -7.92 0.10
N LEU A 74 -32.42 -7.11 0.46
CA LEU A 74 -32.64 -5.79 1.07
C LEU A 74 -33.41 -4.82 0.16
N LEU A 75 -33.20 -4.89 -1.16
CA LEU A 75 -34.02 -4.12 -2.10
C LEU A 75 -35.42 -4.70 -2.23
N LYS A 76 -35.53 -6.00 -2.53
CA LYS A 76 -36.77 -6.75 -2.77
C LYS A 76 -37.79 -6.62 -1.63
N PHE A 77 -37.35 -6.77 -0.38
CA PHE A 77 -38.22 -6.79 0.79
C PHE A 77 -38.42 -5.43 1.47
N GLY A 78 -37.98 -4.34 0.83
CA GLY A 78 -38.20 -2.97 1.34
C GLY A 78 -37.51 -2.61 2.67
N LEU A 79 -36.83 -3.55 3.33
CA LEU A 79 -36.31 -3.37 4.68
C LEU A 79 -35.29 -2.22 4.82
N HIS A 80 -35.16 -1.75 6.05
CA HIS A 80 -34.26 -0.69 6.45
C HIS A 80 -33.11 -1.19 7.34
N ILE A 81 -31.95 -0.56 7.23
CA ILE A 81 -30.80 -0.80 8.11
C ILE A 81 -30.91 0.12 9.34
N VAL A 82 -30.90 -0.46 10.54
CA VAL A 82 -31.04 0.25 11.83
C VAL A 82 -29.85 0.05 12.78
N GLY A 83 -28.85 -0.71 12.37
CA GLY A 83 -27.58 -0.89 13.08
C GLY A 83 -26.59 -1.76 12.28
N GLU A 84 -25.32 -1.74 12.68
CA GLU A 84 -24.29 -2.63 12.14
C GLU A 84 -23.44 -3.25 13.26
N TYR A 85 -22.90 -4.44 13.01
CA TYR A 85 -21.98 -5.12 13.93
C TYR A 85 -20.87 -5.85 13.17
N ASP A 86 -19.61 -5.49 13.42
CA ASP A 86 -18.44 -6.14 12.86
C ASP A 86 -17.99 -7.29 13.77
N LEU A 87 -18.40 -8.51 13.45
CA LEU A 87 -18.04 -9.71 14.22
C LEU A 87 -16.70 -10.28 13.72
N ARG A 88 -15.74 -10.47 14.63
CA ARG A 88 -14.55 -11.30 14.38
C ARG A 88 -14.98 -12.77 14.28
N VAL A 89 -14.72 -13.40 13.13
CA VAL A 89 -15.11 -14.79 12.83
C VAL A 89 -14.01 -15.72 13.32
N GLU A 90 -14.02 -15.94 14.64
CA GLU A 90 -13.11 -16.84 15.35
C GLU A 90 -13.58 -18.29 15.17
N HIS A 91 -12.90 -19.04 14.31
CA HIS A 91 -13.20 -20.45 14.08
C HIS A 91 -12.68 -21.29 15.25
N SER A 92 -13.47 -22.28 15.67
CA SER A 92 -13.12 -23.22 16.72
C SER A 92 -13.19 -24.66 16.22
N LEU A 93 -12.19 -25.46 16.55
CA LEU A 93 -12.12 -26.90 16.25
C LEU A 93 -12.84 -27.66 17.36
N LEU A 94 -13.99 -28.24 17.04
CA LEU A 94 -14.89 -28.93 17.96
C LEU A 94 -14.79 -30.44 17.82
N ALA A 95 -14.81 -31.16 18.94
CA ALA A 95 -14.88 -32.61 18.99
C ALA A 95 -15.85 -33.08 20.08
N LEU A 96 -16.17 -34.37 20.12
CA LEU A 96 -16.93 -34.95 21.24
C LEU A 96 -16.11 -34.90 22.54
N PRO A 97 -16.75 -34.73 23.72
CA PRO A 97 -16.05 -34.71 24.99
C PRO A 97 -15.12 -35.92 25.20
N GLY A 98 -13.85 -35.63 25.52
CA GLY A 98 -12.81 -36.63 25.78
C GLY A 98 -12.06 -37.14 24.54
N VAL A 99 -12.46 -36.77 23.33
CA VAL A 99 -11.66 -37.00 22.10
C VAL A 99 -10.44 -36.08 22.10
N LYS A 100 -9.27 -36.58 21.69
CA LYS A 100 -8.03 -35.79 21.61
C LYS A 100 -7.77 -35.33 20.17
N LYS A 101 -7.02 -34.23 20.02
CA LYS A 101 -6.59 -33.72 18.70
C LYS A 101 -5.80 -34.75 17.87
N SER A 102 -5.16 -35.74 18.53
CA SER A 102 -4.49 -36.89 17.91
C SER A 102 -5.42 -37.88 17.20
N ASP A 103 -6.69 -37.90 17.57
CA ASP A 103 -7.62 -38.97 17.18
C ASP A 103 -8.39 -38.60 15.90
N ILE A 104 -8.33 -37.31 15.53
CA ILE A 104 -9.03 -36.68 14.42
C ILE A 104 -8.35 -36.99 13.08
N LYS A 105 -9.12 -37.59 12.17
CA LYS A 105 -8.73 -37.93 10.78
C LYS A 105 -9.51 -37.12 9.74
N THR A 106 -10.67 -36.58 10.11
CA THR A 106 -11.55 -35.80 9.23
C THR A 106 -11.95 -34.48 9.90
N VAL A 107 -12.04 -33.40 9.13
CA VAL A 107 -12.58 -32.11 9.60
C VAL A 107 -13.74 -31.69 8.71
N ILE A 108 -14.92 -31.45 9.30
CA ILE A 108 -16.14 -31.04 8.59
C ILE A 108 -16.49 -29.56 8.84
N SER A 109 -16.85 -28.84 7.77
CA SER A 109 -17.45 -27.50 7.83
C SER A 109 -17.93 -27.04 6.44
N HIS A 110 -18.54 -25.87 6.38
CA HIS A 110 -18.78 -25.13 5.13
C HIS A 110 -17.45 -24.95 4.34
N PRO A 111 -17.42 -25.13 3.01
CA PRO A 111 -16.21 -24.99 2.18
C PRO A 111 -15.34 -23.78 2.49
N GLN A 112 -15.95 -22.62 2.72
CA GLN A 112 -15.23 -21.37 3.00
C GLN A 112 -14.53 -21.40 4.38
N ALA A 113 -15.14 -22.03 5.40
CA ALA A 113 -14.54 -22.19 6.72
C ALA A 113 -13.39 -23.22 6.70
N LEU A 114 -13.53 -24.30 5.91
CA LEU A 114 -12.43 -25.24 5.67
C LEU A 114 -11.25 -24.58 4.94
N ALA A 115 -11.53 -23.76 3.93
CA ALA A 115 -10.50 -22.99 3.21
C ALA A 115 -9.83 -21.93 4.11
N GLN A 116 -10.56 -21.35 5.05
CA GLN A 116 -10.03 -20.40 6.05
C GLN A 116 -9.21 -21.05 7.17
N CYS A 117 -9.19 -22.39 7.29
CA CYS A 117 -8.46 -23.12 8.35
C CYS A 117 -7.52 -24.21 7.76
N ALA A 118 -7.12 -24.04 6.51
CA ALA A 118 -6.44 -25.07 5.72
C ALA A 118 -5.07 -25.44 6.29
N HIS A 119 -4.30 -24.49 6.81
CA HIS A 119 -3.03 -24.76 7.49
C HIS A 119 -3.25 -25.52 8.80
N THR A 120 -4.25 -25.13 9.61
CA THR A 120 -4.55 -25.86 10.86
C THR A 120 -4.98 -27.30 10.57
N ILE A 121 -5.86 -27.52 9.58
CA ILE A 121 -6.32 -28.86 9.19
C ILE A 121 -5.15 -29.72 8.65
N ALA A 122 -4.31 -29.15 7.77
CA ALA A 122 -3.15 -29.83 7.23
C ALA A 122 -2.11 -30.19 8.31
N SER A 123 -1.90 -29.34 9.32
CA SER A 123 -0.98 -29.59 10.44
C SER A 123 -1.35 -30.82 11.28
N MET A 124 -2.62 -31.22 11.25
CA MET A 124 -3.13 -32.42 11.93
C MET A 124 -3.02 -33.70 11.09
N GLY A 125 -2.70 -33.59 9.79
CA GLY A 125 -2.84 -34.71 8.84
C GLY A 125 -4.29 -35.13 8.57
N ALA A 126 -5.27 -34.33 9.00
CA ALA A 126 -6.68 -34.61 8.85
C ALA A 126 -7.20 -34.16 7.46
N LYS A 127 -8.23 -34.85 6.95
CA LYS A 127 -8.82 -34.55 5.64
C LYS A 127 -10.03 -33.60 5.78
N PRO A 128 -10.07 -32.48 5.06
CA PRO A 128 -11.27 -31.63 5.01
C PRO A 128 -12.40 -32.35 4.24
N ARG A 129 -13.63 -32.27 4.74
CA ARG A 129 -14.85 -32.73 4.08
C ARG A 129 -15.90 -31.63 4.13
N ALA A 130 -16.28 -31.12 2.97
CA ALA A 130 -17.25 -30.03 2.85
C ALA A 130 -18.67 -30.45 3.25
N GLU A 131 -19.34 -29.59 4.01
CA GLU A 131 -20.74 -29.68 4.42
C GLU A 131 -21.48 -28.37 4.09
N TYR A 132 -22.80 -28.31 4.28
CA TYR A 132 -23.59 -27.12 3.91
C TYR A 132 -23.47 -25.93 4.88
N ASP A 133 -23.26 -26.17 6.17
CA ASP A 133 -23.17 -25.10 7.20
C ASP A 133 -22.14 -25.45 8.29
N THR A 134 -21.54 -24.40 8.86
CA THR A 134 -20.66 -24.43 10.03
C THR A 134 -21.36 -24.98 11.29
N ALA A 135 -22.50 -24.42 11.69
CA ALA A 135 -23.23 -24.87 12.88
C ALA A 135 -23.92 -26.22 12.62
N GLY A 136 -24.46 -26.43 11.42
CA GLY A 136 -24.93 -27.73 10.94
C GLY A 136 -23.85 -28.83 10.98
N SER A 137 -22.57 -28.51 10.76
CA SER A 137 -21.46 -29.47 10.91
C SER A 137 -21.19 -29.84 12.36
N ALA A 138 -21.27 -28.87 13.28
CA ALA A 138 -21.21 -29.14 14.72
C ALA A 138 -22.39 -30.03 15.16
N LYS A 139 -23.61 -29.73 14.70
CA LYS A 139 -24.77 -30.60 14.94
C LYS A 139 -24.56 -32.01 14.40
N MET A 140 -24.09 -32.14 13.16
CA MET A 140 -23.86 -33.43 12.50
C MET A 140 -22.84 -34.28 13.28
N LEU A 141 -21.78 -33.67 13.80
CA LEU A 141 -20.80 -34.34 14.66
C LEU A 141 -21.41 -34.87 15.96
N ALA A 142 -22.26 -34.07 16.62
CA ALA A 142 -22.98 -34.47 17.82
C ALA A 142 -24.02 -35.57 17.56
N ASP A 143 -24.82 -35.43 16.50
CA ASP A 143 -25.85 -36.41 16.10
C ASP A 143 -25.24 -37.79 15.80
N ASN A 144 -24.14 -37.82 15.04
CA ASN A 144 -23.54 -39.06 14.53
C ASN A 144 -22.49 -39.68 15.47
N GLN A 145 -22.12 -39.00 16.56
CA GLN A 145 -21.16 -39.49 17.56
C GLN A 145 -19.79 -39.94 16.97
N TRP A 146 -19.31 -39.26 15.92
CA TRP A 146 -18.02 -39.57 15.28
C TRP A 146 -16.83 -39.17 16.16
N LYS A 147 -16.00 -40.15 16.53
CA LYS A 147 -14.82 -39.94 17.41
C LYS A 147 -13.51 -39.67 16.67
N ASP A 148 -13.49 -39.86 15.36
CA ASP A 148 -12.33 -39.58 14.49
C ASP A 148 -12.54 -38.34 13.61
N THR A 149 -13.57 -37.54 13.90
CA THR A 149 -13.98 -36.39 13.12
C THR A 149 -14.13 -35.18 14.04
N ALA A 150 -13.70 -34.02 13.57
CA ALA A 150 -13.92 -32.73 14.23
C ALA A 150 -14.73 -31.79 13.32
N ALA A 151 -15.41 -30.82 13.90
CA ALA A 151 -16.11 -29.77 13.16
C ALA A 151 -15.38 -28.43 13.32
N VAL A 152 -15.34 -27.61 12.26
CA VAL A 152 -14.95 -26.20 12.37
C VAL A 152 -16.23 -25.36 12.42
N ALA A 153 -16.47 -24.70 13.54
CA ALA A 153 -17.67 -23.88 13.77
C ALA A 153 -17.38 -22.79 14.81
N SER A 154 -18.41 -22.03 15.20
CA SER A 154 -18.30 -21.12 16.35
C SER A 154 -18.16 -21.90 17.66
N ASP A 155 -17.62 -21.25 18.68
CA ASP A 155 -17.67 -21.74 20.06
C ASP A 155 -19.10 -21.84 20.63
N LEU A 156 -20.00 -20.95 20.21
CA LEU A 156 -21.43 -21.02 20.56
C LEU A 156 -22.10 -22.31 20.04
N ALA A 157 -21.70 -22.82 18.88
CA ALA A 157 -22.17 -24.12 18.38
C ALA A 157 -21.66 -25.29 19.25
N ALA A 158 -20.53 -25.13 19.94
CA ALA A 158 -20.04 -26.13 20.89
C ALA A 158 -20.93 -26.21 22.13
N GLU A 159 -21.35 -25.05 22.68
CA GLU A 159 -22.29 -24.94 23.79
C GLU A 159 -23.65 -25.58 23.44
N TYR A 160 -24.20 -25.27 22.26
CA TYR A 160 -25.48 -25.80 21.80
C TYR A 160 -25.52 -27.32 21.61
N TYR A 161 -24.41 -27.92 21.18
CA TYR A 161 -24.34 -29.34 20.81
C TYR A 161 -23.51 -30.20 21.77
N GLY A 162 -23.13 -29.66 22.94
CA GLY A 162 -22.41 -30.40 23.98
C GLY A 162 -21.00 -30.83 23.59
N LEU A 163 -20.35 -30.08 22.69
CA LEU A 163 -19.03 -30.42 22.14
C LEU A 163 -17.90 -29.78 22.94
N GLN A 164 -16.75 -30.45 22.97
CA GLN A 164 -15.51 -29.92 23.50
C GLN A 164 -14.80 -29.08 22.43
N VAL A 165 -14.45 -27.84 22.76
CA VAL A 165 -13.52 -27.04 21.95
C VAL A 165 -12.10 -27.58 22.16
N LEU A 166 -11.49 -28.16 21.12
CA LEU A 166 -10.10 -28.63 21.15
C LEU A 166 -9.10 -27.49 20.94
N GLN A 167 -9.47 -26.50 20.14
CA GLN A 167 -8.67 -25.30 19.86
C GLN A 167 -9.59 -24.16 19.42
N ARG A 168 -9.35 -22.95 19.94
CA ARG A 168 -9.95 -21.68 19.48
C ARG A 168 -8.98 -20.97 18.55
N ASN A 169 -9.50 -20.10 17.68
CA ASN A 169 -8.72 -19.38 16.66
C ASN A 169 -7.95 -20.38 15.76
N VAL A 170 -8.69 -21.19 15.01
CA VAL A 170 -8.10 -22.18 14.06
C VAL A 170 -8.06 -21.66 12.63
N GLU A 171 -8.57 -20.44 12.40
CA GLU A 171 -8.39 -19.70 11.15
C GLU A 171 -6.92 -19.38 10.87
N ASP A 172 -6.56 -19.43 9.60
CA ASP A 172 -5.21 -19.16 9.08
C ASP A 172 -4.92 -17.63 9.01
N ASP A 173 -5.97 -16.79 9.09
CA ASP A 173 -5.88 -15.33 9.14
C ASP A 173 -6.76 -14.76 10.28
N ALA A 174 -6.10 -14.14 11.26
CA ALA A 174 -6.76 -13.55 12.43
C ALA A 174 -7.63 -12.32 12.13
N GLY A 175 -7.50 -11.73 10.93
CA GLY A 175 -8.25 -10.59 10.40
C GLY A 175 -9.58 -10.94 9.71
N ASN A 176 -10.10 -12.15 9.92
CA ASN A 176 -11.41 -12.58 9.44
C ASN A 176 -12.55 -11.86 10.19
N PHE A 177 -13.17 -10.85 9.56
CA PHE A 177 -14.31 -10.09 10.09
C PHE A 177 -15.49 -10.16 9.12
N THR A 178 -16.69 -10.35 9.65
CA THR A 178 -17.94 -10.23 8.90
C THR A 178 -18.77 -9.11 9.47
N ARG A 179 -19.17 -8.17 8.61
CA ARG A 179 -20.10 -7.10 8.95
C ARG A 179 -21.53 -7.61 8.80
N PHE A 180 -22.25 -7.57 9.91
CA PHE A 180 -23.68 -7.85 9.96
C PHE A 180 -24.48 -6.55 10.01
N LEU A 181 -25.65 -6.56 9.39
CA LEU A 181 -26.63 -5.48 9.43
C LEU A 181 -27.82 -5.93 10.28
N LEU A 182 -28.22 -5.06 11.20
CA LEU A 182 -29.50 -5.17 11.90
C LEU A 182 -30.57 -4.52 11.02
N LEU A 183 -31.51 -5.34 10.54
CA LEU A 183 -32.56 -4.94 9.62
C LEU A 183 -33.92 -4.85 10.32
N SER A 184 -34.78 -3.95 9.87
CA SER A 184 -36.16 -3.78 10.35
C SER A 184 -37.11 -3.44 9.19
N LYS A 185 -38.42 -3.66 9.41
CA LYS A 185 -39.47 -3.23 8.47
C LYS A 185 -39.71 -1.72 8.46
N LYS A 186 -39.32 -1.00 9.52
CA LYS A 186 -39.46 0.45 9.66
C LYS A 186 -38.10 1.09 9.89
N GLY A 187 -37.75 2.08 9.07
CA GLY A 187 -36.61 2.96 9.31
C GLY A 187 -36.80 3.79 10.59
N LEU A 188 -35.71 4.34 11.11
CA LEU A 188 -35.66 5.09 12.36
C LEU A 188 -34.88 6.39 12.13
N ASP A 189 -35.43 7.54 12.54
CA ASP A 189 -34.88 8.89 12.25
C ASP A 189 -34.17 9.55 13.45
N ALA A 190 -33.87 8.77 14.50
CA ALA A 190 -33.34 9.28 15.76
C ALA A 190 -31.83 9.57 15.70
N LYS A 191 -31.44 10.85 15.73
CA LYS A 191 -30.04 11.25 15.98
C LYS A 191 -29.58 10.86 17.40
N ALA A 192 -28.27 10.66 17.54
CA ALA A 192 -27.56 10.40 18.79
C ALA A 192 -26.14 10.99 18.72
N ASP A 193 -25.48 11.22 19.87
CA ASP A 193 -24.10 11.73 19.96
C ASP A 193 -23.06 10.65 19.59
N THR A 194 -23.11 10.21 18.33
CA THR A 194 -22.35 9.08 17.78
C THR A 194 -22.04 9.30 16.30
N GLU A 195 -20.94 8.73 15.83
CA GLU A 195 -20.61 8.72 14.40
C GLU A 195 -21.62 7.85 13.62
N PHE A 196 -22.35 8.48 12.69
CA PHE A 196 -23.40 7.86 11.88
C PHE A 196 -22.90 7.44 10.50
N LYS A 197 -23.60 6.46 9.91
CA LYS A 197 -23.45 6.02 8.53
C LYS A 197 -24.81 6.04 7.84
N THR A 198 -24.87 6.59 6.64
CA THR A 198 -26.04 6.54 5.75
C THR A 198 -25.73 5.64 4.57
N SER A 199 -26.35 4.45 4.53
CA SER A 199 -26.28 3.56 3.37
C SER A 199 -27.36 3.91 2.36
N LEU A 200 -27.00 3.93 1.08
CA LEU A 200 -27.92 4.22 -0.03
C LEU A 200 -27.61 3.38 -1.26
N VAL A 201 -28.56 3.32 -2.19
CA VAL A 201 -28.41 2.74 -3.52
C VAL A 201 -28.92 3.69 -4.60
N PHE A 202 -28.26 3.75 -5.76
CA PHE A 202 -28.74 4.52 -6.90
C PHE A 202 -28.49 3.86 -8.27
N SER A 203 -29.16 4.37 -9.31
CA SER A 203 -28.93 4.01 -10.72
C SER A 203 -29.22 5.18 -11.66
N PHE A 204 -28.63 5.19 -12.85
CA PHE A 204 -28.70 6.31 -13.82
C PHE A 204 -29.80 6.13 -14.86
N MET A 205 -30.38 7.25 -15.35
CA MET A 205 -31.36 7.21 -16.45
C MET A 205 -30.76 6.73 -17.78
N ASN A 206 -29.52 7.11 -18.08
CA ASN A 206 -28.94 6.92 -19.42
C ASN A 206 -27.43 6.65 -19.35
N SER A 207 -27.04 5.40 -19.10
CA SER A 207 -25.65 4.96 -18.81
C SER A 207 -24.62 5.12 -19.96
N ASN A 208 -24.93 5.92 -20.98
CA ASN A 208 -24.02 6.26 -22.08
C ASN A 208 -23.40 7.67 -21.94
N GLU A 209 -23.84 8.51 -21.00
CA GLU A 209 -23.18 9.81 -20.79
C GLU A 209 -21.80 9.61 -20.15
N LYS A 210 -20.79 10.26 -20.74
CA LYS A 210 -19.44 10.28 -20.18
C LYS A 210 -19.45 10.95 -18.79
N GLY A 211 -18.91 10.28 -17.79
CA GLY A 211 -18.70 10.84 -16.45
C GLY A 211 -19.90 10.81 -15.50
N GLN A 212 -20.99 10.07 -15.78
CA GLN A 212 -22.14 10.00 -14.87
C GLN A 212 -21.78 9.56 -13.43
N LEU A 213 -20.90 8.57 -13.26
CA LEU A 213 -20.43 8.19 -11.93
C LEU A 213 -19.64 9.32 -11.25
N TYR A 214 -18.80 10.06 -11.99
CA TYR A 214 -18.13 11.24 -11.46
C TYR A 214 -19.12 12.34 -11.02
N LYS A 215 -20.20 12.59 -11.78
CA LYS A 215 -21.30 13.50 -11.38
C LYS A 215 -21.97 13.04 -10.07
N ALA A 216 -22.19 11.73 -9.90
CA ALA A 216 -22.76 11.17 -8.67
C ALA A 216 -21.83 11.36 -7.47
N LEU A 217 -20.54 11.03 -7.60
CA LEU A 217 -19.60 11.12 -6.48
C LEU A 217 -19.23 12.58 -6.14
N SER A 218 -19.28 13.50 -7.11
CA SER A 218 -19.11 14.93 -6.83
C SER A 218 -20.24 15.52 -5.97
N ALA A 219 -21.45 14.92 -5.97
CA ALA A 219 -22.53 15.34 -5.07
C ALA A 219 -22.14 15.22 -3.58
N PHE A 220 -21.33 14.22 -3.23
CA PHE A 220 -20.78 14.00 -1.90
C PHE A 220 -19.50 14.82 -1.66
N SER A 221 -18.57 14.77 -2.62
CA SER A 221 -17.27 15.44 -2.51
C SER A 221 -17.35 16.96 -2.44
N LEU A 222 -18.33 17.60 -3.08
CA LEU A 222 -18.56 19.06 -3.02
C LEU A 222 -19.19 19.53 -1.70
N ARG A 223 -19.37 18.63 -0.72
CA ARG A 223 -20.06 18.87 0.56
C ARG A 223 -19.33 18.22 1.75
N ASP A 224 -18.03 17.90 1.58
CA ASP A 224 -17.16 17.25 2.57
C ASP A 224 -17.73 15.95 3.16
N ILE A 225 -18.55 15.22 2.40
CA ILE A 225 -19.14 13.95 2.83
C ILE A 225 -18.16 12.82 2.54
N ASP A 226 -17.55 12.30 3.59
CA ASP A 226 -16.69 11.12 3.52
C ASP A 226 -17.50 9.88 3.09
N MET A 227 -17.08 9.23 2.00
CA MET A 227 -17.57 7.90 1.63
C MET A 227 -16.71 6.83 2.29
N SER A 228 -17.35 5.80 2.85
CA SER A 228 -16.69 4.63 3.44
C SER A 228 -16.73 3.39 2.55
N LYS A 229 -17.61 3.36 1.53
CA LYS A 229 -17.80 2.22 0.63
C LYS A 229 -18.45 2.64 -0.68
N ILE A 230 -18.09 1.97 -1.77
CA ILE A 230 -18.86 1.91 -3.02
C ILE A 230 -18.78 0.50 -3.62
N GLU A 231 -19.92 -0.03 -4.06
CA GLU A 231 -20.09 -1.37 -4.64
C GLU A 231 -21.01 -1.28 -5.86
N SER A 232 -20.67 -1.95 -6.98
CA SER A 232 -21.37 -1.79 -8.26
C SER A 232 -21.89 -3.11 -8.81
N ARG A 233 -23.21 -3.22 -9.00
CA ARG A 233 -23.89 -4.53 -9.19
C ARG A 233 -24.83 -4.52 -10.40
N PRO A 234 -24.74 -5.49 -11.34
CA PRO A 234 -25.63 -5.53 -12.50
C PRO A 234 -27.11 -5.73 -12.13
N TRP A 235 -27.98 -4.87 -12.66
CA TRP A 235 -29.44 -4.95 -12.56
C TRP A 235 -30.01 -5.59 -13.83
N GLY A 236 -30.86 -6.61 -13.66
CA GLY A 236 -31.50 -7.36 -14.75
C GLY A 236 -33.02 -7.29 -14.70
N HIS A 237 -33.69 -7.63 -15.81
CA HIS A 237 -35.14 -7.48 -15.97
C HIS A 237 -35.98 -8.13 -14.84
N THR A 238 -35.56 -9.28 -14.31
CA THR A 238 -36.26 -9.95 -13.20
C THR A 238 -36.23 -9.16 -11.89
N ALA A 239 -35.19 -8.37 -11.63
CA ALA A 239 -35.15 -7.46 -10.49
C ALA A 239 -36.02 -6.21 -10.72
N GLU A 240 -36.10 -5.73 -11.97
CA GLU A 240 -36.98 -4.61 -12.34
C GLU A 240 -38.46 -4.98 -12.19
N GLN A 241 -38.85 -6.20 -12.55
CA GLN A 241 -40.20 -6.73 -12.30
C GLN A 241 -40.49 -6.93 -10.80
N GLN A 242 -39.60 -7.60 -10.05
CA GLN A 242 -39.80 -7.86 -8.62
C GLN A 242 -39.93 -6.58 -7.78
N TYR A 243 -39.30 -5.47 -8.20
CA TYR A 243 -39.47 -4.17 -7.56
C TYR A 243 -40.82 -3.50 -7.90
N GLN A 244 -41.29 -3.63 -9.14
CA GLN A 244 -42.61 -3.13 -9.55
C GLN A 244 -43.76 -3.86 -8.83
N ASP A 245 -43.62 -5.16 -8.57
CA ASP A 245 -44.62 -5.96 -7.86
C ASP A 245 -44.71 -5.67 -6.35
N THR A 246 -43.68 -5.03 -5.75
CA THR A 246 -43.56 -4.85 -4.29
C THR A 246 -43.79 -3.42 -3.78
N VAL A 247 -43.73 -2.40 -4.64
CA VAL A 247 -43.79 -0.99 -4.20
C VAL A 247 -44.99 -0.25 -4.79
N GLN A 248 -46.04 -0.07 -3.97
CA GLN A 248 -47.18 0.81 -4.28
C GLN A 248 -46.81 2.30 -4.11
N SER A 249 -45.92 2.82 -4.97
CA SER A 249 -45.59 4.24 -5.07
C SER A 249 -45.91 4.78 -6.47
N GLU A 250 -46.63 5.89 -6.57
CA GLU A 250 -47.08 6.47 -7.84
C GLU A 250 -45.94 7.03 -8.72
N ASP A 251 -44.73 7.16 -8.17
CA ASP A 251 -43.53 7.73 -8.81
C ASP A 251 -42.93 6.91 -9.97
N PHE A 252 -43.47 5.73 -10.32
CA PHE A 252 -42.81 4.81 -11.27
C PHE A 252 -43.70 4.35 -12.43
N SER A 253 -43.91 5.24 -13.40
CA SER A 253 -44.39 4.87 -14.75
C SER A 253 -43.22 4.80 -15.74
N LEU A 254 -43.21 3.76 -16.59
CA LEU A 254 -42.25 3.60 -17.69
C LEU A 254 -43.00 3.46 -19.01
N SER A 255 -42.66 4.30 -19.98
CA SER A 255 -43.13 4.16 -21.36
C SER A 255 -42.43 2.97 -22.05
N ALA A 256 -43.16 2.26 -22.91
CA ALA A 256 -42.81 0.91 -23.37
C ALA A 256 -41.71 0.82 -24.44
N GLU A 257 -40.84 1.82 -24.60
CA GLU A 257 -39.90 1.93 -25.74
C GLU A 257 -38.42 1.65 -25.42
N SER A 258 -38.03 1.39 -24.16
CA SER A 258 -36.63 1.18 -23.78
C SER A 258 -36.10 -0.25 -24.03
N VAL A 259 -36.28 -0.79 -25.23
CA VAL A 259 -35.81 -2.15 -25.60
C VAL A 259 -34.34 -2.12 -26.06
N ARG A 260 -33.56 -3.12 -25.63
CA ARG A 260 -32.13 -3.41 -25.99
C ARG A 260 -31.02 -2.63 -25.24
N ARG A 261 -30.80 -2.96 -23.97
CA ARG A 261 -29.45 -3.02 -23.36
C ARG A 261 -29.26 -4.36 -22.66
N LYS A 262 -28.02 -4.86 -22.56
CA LYS A 262 -27.72 -6.16 -21.91
C LYS A 262 -27.50 -6.06 -20.39
N TYR A 263 -27.05 -4.91 -19.89
CA TYR A 263 -26.73 -4.69 -18.48
C TYR A 263 -27.09 -3.26 -18.08
N SER A 264 -27.83 -3.12 -16.99
CA SER A 264 -27.95 -1.90 -16.18
C SER A 264 -27.14 -2.09 -14.88
N TYR A 265 -26.88 -1.04 -14.11
CA TYR A 265 -26.09 -1.13 -12.87
C TYR A 265 -26.72 -0.37 -11.71
N LEU A 266 -26.69 -0.98 -10.53
CA LEU A 266 -26.82 -0.31 -9.24
C LEU A 266 -25.45 0.11 -8.72
N PHE A 267 -25.44 1.17 -7.92
CA PHE A 267 -24.32 1.56 -7.07
C PHE A 267 -24.81 1.65 -5.63
N TYR A 268 -24.26 0.81 -4.75
CA TYR A 268 -24.46 0.89 -3.30
C TYR A 268 -23.33 1.72 -2.69
N VAL A 269 -23.65 2.65 -1.80
CA VAL A 269 -22.69 3.57 -1.17
C VAL A 269 -22.99 3.73 0.31
N ASP A 270 -21.95 3.73 1.15
CA ASP A 270 -22.05 4.11 2.56
C ASP A 270 -21.38 5.47 2.79
N LEU A 271 -22.16 6.48 3.15
CA LEU A 271 -21.71 7.81 3.55
C LEU A 271 -21.47 7.87 5.07
N ILE A 272 -20.51 8.67 5.52
CA ILE A 272 -20.41 9.10 6.92
C ILE A 272 -21.30 10.33 7.12
N GLY A 273 -22.13 10.31 8.17
CA GLY A 273 -23.19 11.30 8.43
C GLY A 273 -24.58 10.67 8.56
N HIS A 274 -25.57 11.47 8.95
CA HIS A 274 -26.98 11.12 9.08
C HIS A 274 -27.79 11.66 7.88
N GLN A 275 -28.86 10.98 7.45
CA GLN A 275 -29.72 11.45 6.34
C GLN A 275 -30.42 12.80 6.58
N THR A 276 -30.38 13.30 7.82
CA THR A 276 -30.92 14.61 8.22
C THR A 276 -29.82 15.59 8.66
N ASP A 277 -28.57 15.37 8.23
CA ASP A 277 -27.53 16.40 8.22
C ASP A 277 -27.62 17.20 6.91
N GLU A 278 -27.48 18.53 6.98
CA GLU A 278 -27.76 19.42 5.85
C GLU A 278 -26.95 19.08 4.59
N ASN A 279 -25.65 18.78 4.75
CA ASN A 279 -24.81 18.35 3.63
C ASN A 279 -25.34 17.06 2.98
N VAL A 280 -25.76 16.07 3.78
CA VAL A 280 -26.29 14.79 3.29
C VAL A 280 -27.65 14.99 2.60
N ILE A 281 -28.55 15.80 3.15
CA ILE A 281 -29.81 16.20 2.51
C ILE A 281 -29.52 16.85 1.14
N ASN A 282 -28.59 17.80 1.10
CA ASN A 282 -28.25 18.55 -0.12
C ASN A 282 -27.54 17.67 -1.17
N ALA A 283 -26.74 16.68 -0.75
CA ALA A 283 -26.15 15.68 -1.64
C ALA A 283 -27.20 14.70 -2.19
N LEU A 284 -28.11 14.20 -1.35
CA LEU A 284 -29.21 13.33 -1.76
C LEU A 284 -30.19 14.04 -2.71
N ARG A 285 -30.43 15.34 -2.53
CA ARG A 285 -31.21 16.16 -3.49
C ARG A 285 -30.52 16.21 -4.85
N HIS A 286 -29.25 16.63 -4.88
CA HIS A 286 -28.46 16.71 -6.11
C HIS A 286 -28.35 15.36 -6.82
N LEU A 287 -28.15 14.25 -6.10
CA LEU A 287 -28.10 12.90 -6.68
C LEU A 287 -29.43 12.50 -7.36
N ARG A 288 -30.57 12.91 -6.79
CA ARG A 288 -31.91 12.67 -7.37
C ARG A 288 -32.19 13.48 -8.63
N GLU A 289 -31.42 14.53 -8.93
CA GLU A 289 -31.61 15.35 -10.14
C GLU A 289 -31.12 14.65 -11.42
N PHE A 290 -30.27 13.62 -11.32
CA PHE A 290 -29.71 12.90 -12.48
C PHE A 290 -29.70 11.36 -12.38
N CYS A 291 -30.08 10.77 -11.24
CA CYS A 291 -30.29 9.32 -11.11
C CYS A 291 -31.77 8.95 -11.35
N LYS A 292 -32.04 7.84 -12.07
CA LYS A 292 -33.39 7.26 -12.26
C LYS A 292 -33.99 6.79 -10.92
N PHE A 293 -33.12 6.40 -10.00
CA PHE A 293 -33.47 5.74 -8.75
C PHE A 293 -32.44 6.13 -7.69
N VAL A 294 -32.91 6.54 -6.51
CA VAL A 294 -32.10 6.79 -5.30
C VAL A 294 -32.90 6.39 -4.06
N ARG A 295 -32.58 5.24 -3.45
CA ARG A 295 -33.17 4.79 -2.17
C ARG A 295 -32.13 4.86 -1.06
N VAL A 296 -32.45 5.53 0.03
CA VAL A 296 -31.68 5.40 1.27
C VAL A 296 -32.12 4.10 1.95
N LEU A 297 -31.15 3.27 2.32
CA LEU A 297 -31.34 1.97 2.95
C LEU A 297 -31.41 2.10 4.47
N GLY A 298 -30.71 3.07 5.04
CA GLY A 298 -30.84 3.43 6.45
C GLY A 298 -29.82 4.49 6.88
N SER A 299 -30.10 5.17 7.98
CA SER A 299 -29.12 5.96 8.73
C SER A 299 -29.00 5.38 10.13
N TYR A 300 -27.81 4.93 10.48
CA TYR A 300 -27.59 4.14 11.70
C TYR A 300 -26.21 4.43 12.31
N PRO A 301 -26.06 4.31 13.64
CA PRO A 301 -24.81 4.57 14.32
C PRO A 301 -23.81 3.44 14.03
N THR A 302 -22.54 3.81 13.95
CA THR A 302 -21.43 2.88 13.67
C THR A 302 -20.94 2.19 14.95
N LYS A 303 -19.99 1.24 14.80
CA LYS A 303 -19.19 0.66 15.89
C LYS A 303 -20.04 -0.06 16.96
N GLY A 304 -21.04 -0.82 16.53
CA GLY A 304 -21.85 -1.69 17.40
C GLY A 304 -22.74 -0.94 18.40
N LYS A 305 -23.03 0.35 18.17
CA LYS A 305 -24.02 1.10 18.96
C LYS A 305 -25.43 0.87 18.40
N LEU A 306 -26.44 1.08 19.25
CA LEU A 306 -27.86 0.94 18.87
C LEU A 306 -28.58 2.28 18.91
N LEU A 307 -29.53 2.47 17.99
CA LEU A 307 -30.43 3.62 17.99
C LEU A 307 -31.32 3.65 19.23
N GLY A 308 -31.68 4.86 19.67
CA GLY A 308 -32.51 5.08 20.86
C GLY A 308 -33.86 4.36 20.80
N GLU A 309 -34.41 4.09 19.62
CA GLU A 309 -35.69 3.38 19.47
C GLU A 309 -35.54 1.85 19.43
N VAL A 310 -34.46 1.31 18.86
CA VAL A 310 -34.10 -0.11 19.04
C VAL A 310 -33.85 -0.39 20.52
N ARG A 311 -33.10 0.51 21.18
CA ARG A 311 -32.86 0.48 22.62
C ARG A 311 -34.17 0.54 23.41
N LYS A 312 -35.08 1.48 23.14
CA LYS A 312 -36.39 1.55 23.81
C LYS A 312 -37.22 0.27 23.65
N THR A 313 -37.20 -0.36 22.47
CA THR A 313 -37.88 -1.64 22.24
C THR A 313 -37.29 -2.76 23.10
N LEU A 314 -35.97 -2.79 23.27
CA LEU A 314 -35.29 -3.74 24.17
C LEU A 314 -35.50 -3.39 25.66
N GLU A 315 -35.54 -2.10 26.02
CA GLU A 315 -35.87 -1.63 27.39
C GLU A 315 -37.32 -2.00 27.75
N ALA A 316 -38.26 -1.86 26.82
CA ALA A 316 -39.68 -2.15 27.02
C ALA A 316 -40.00 -3.64 27.24
N VAL A 317 -39.18 -4.55 26.73
CA VAL A 317 -39.28 -5.99 27.05
C VAL A 317 -38.35 -6.42 28.20
N GLY A 318 -37.66 -5.48 28.85
CA GLY A 318 -36.68 -5.79 29.91
C GLY A 318 -35.39 -6.47 29.42
N ALA A 319 -35.18 -6.57 28.10
CA ALA A 319 -33.93 -7.07 27.52
C ALA A 319 -32.75 -6.13 27.74
N TYR A 320 -33.01 -4.83 27.89
CA TYR A 320 -32.01 -3.79 28.10
C TYR A 320 -32.22 -3.13 29.47
N GLN A 321 -31.62 -3.70 30.51
CA GLN A 321 -31.44 -3.00 31.78
C GLN A 321 -30.15 -2.17 31.74
N ALA A 322 -30.08 -1.10 32.53
CA ALA A 322 -28.91 -0.22 32.63
C ALA A 322 -27.79 -0.85 33.49
N ASN A 323 -27.26 -2.00 33.05
CA ASN A 323 -26.34 -2.91 33.77
C ASN A 323 -26.99 -3.56 35.03
N PRO A 324 -26.54 -4.76 35.47
CA PRO A 324 -25.22 -5.36 35.29
C PRO A 324 -25.13 -6.54 34.31
N VAL A 325 -23.92 -6.77 33.77
CA VAL A 325 -23.61 -7.95 32.95
C VAL A 325 -23.15 -9.11 33.83
N THR A 326 -24.05 -10.07 34.04
CA THR A 326 -23.76 -11.44 34.51
C THR A 326 -24.18 -12.43 33.41
N ALA A 327 -23.54 -13.58 33.20
CA ALA A 327 -22.22 -14.05 33.64
C ALA A 327 -21.82 -15.25 32.74
N SER A 328 -20.52 -15.50 32.58
CA SER A 328 -20.05 -16.81 32.09
C SER A 328 -20.25 -17.89 33.17
N PRO A 329 -20.42 -19.17 32.80
CA PRO A 329 -20.94 -20.17 33.73
C PRO A 329 -20.00 -20.54 34.88
N ALA A 330 -20.53 -20.38 36.09
CA ALA A 330 -20.20 -21.08 37.33
C ALA A 330 -18.73 -21.51 37.57
N ILE A 331 -17.94 -20.62 38.18
CA ILE A 331 -16.97 -21.05 39.19
C ILE A 331 -17.75 -21.35 40.48
N THR A 332 -17.75 -22.60 40.93
CA THR A 332 -18.45 -23.04 42.14
C THR A 332 -17.63 -22.72 43.40
N SER A 333 -17.98 -21.64 44.11
CA SER A 333 -17.82 -21.55 45.57
C SER A 333 -18.54 -20.35 46.17
N GLN A 334 -18.93 -20.47 47.44
CA GLN A 334 -19.49 -19.37 48.23
C GLN A 334 -18.37 -18.42 48.67
N GLN A 335 -18.53 -17.10 48.47
CA GLN A 335 -17.74 -16.07 49.17
C GLN A 335 -18.63 -14.88 49.59
N PRO A 336 -18.25 -14.12 50.64
CA PRO A 336 -19.08 -13.05 51.19
C PRO A 336 -19.10 -11.76 50.36
N MET A 337 -19.95 -10.81 50.77
CA MET A 337 -19.81 -9.40 50.36
C MET A 337 -18.40 -8.89 50.65
N ALA A 338 -17.86 -8.09 49.73
CA ALA A 338 -16.55 -7.46 49.89
C ALA A 338 -16.56 -6.44 51.04
N GLU A 339 -15.53 -6.47 51.89
CA GLU A 339 -15.42 -5.59 53.06
C GLU A 339 -14.99 -4.16 52.70
N ARG A 340 -15.35 -3.17 53.52
CA ARG A 340 -15.16 -1.76 53.19
C ARG A 340 -13.79 -1.24 53.63
N LEU A 341 -12.79 -1.37 52.74
CA LEU A 341 -11.42 -0.85 52.95
C LEU A 341 -11.36 0.67 53.23
N ASN A 342 -10.36 1.07 54.02
CA ASN A 342 -9.84 2.42 54.20
C ASN A 342 -8.62 2.62 53.28
N ILE A 343 -8.76 3.48 52.28
CA ILE A 343 -7.75 3.73 51.24
C ILE A 343 -7.19 5.15 51.38
N GLY A 344 -5.91 5.27 51.76
CA GLY A 344 -5.19 6.54 51.79
C GLY A 344 -4.47 6.81 50.47
N ILE A 345 -4.76 7.93 49.82
CA ILE A 345 -4.11 8.40 48.59
C ILE A 345 -3.08 9.48 48.96
N TYR A 346 -1.80 9.12 48.89
CA TYR A 346 -0.68 10.02 49.12
C TYR A 346 -0.18 10.56 47.78
N GLY A 347 -0.57 11.80 47.44
CA GLY A 347 -0.35 12.39 46.12
C GLY A 347 -1.66 12.68 45.37
N PHE A 348 -2.49 13.57 45.92
CA PHE A 348 -3.81 13.88 45.37
C PHE A 348 -3.80 14.83 44.14
N GLY A 349 -2.90 14.63 43.18
CA GLY A 349 -2.93 15.32 41.89
C GLY A 349 -3.98 14.74 40.92
N ASN A 350 -4.01 15.21 39.67
CA ASN A 350 -5.04 14.84 38.66
C ASN A 350 -5.31 13.32 38.56
N PHE A 351 -4.27 12.49 38.62
CA PHE A 351 -4.42 11.03 38.55
C PHE A 351 -4.92 10.41 39.87
N GLY A 352 -4.48 10.93 41.02
CA GLY A 352 -5.00 10.53 42.33
C GLY A 352 -6.48 10.88 42.48
N GLN A 353 -6.89 12.06 42.01
CA GLN A 353 -8.29 12.50 41.95
C GLN A 353 -9.14 11.60 41.03
N PHE A 354 -8.60 11.22 39.87
CA PHE A 354 -9.25 10.31 38.92
C PHE A 354 -9.52 8.91 39.52
N LEU A 355 -8.56 8.33 40.24
CA LEU A 355 -8.76 7.05 40.93
C LEU A 355 -9.70 7.17 42.14
N ALA A 356 -9.58 8.26 42.91
CA ALA A 356 -10.42 8.55 44.07
C ALA A 356 -11.91 8.60 43.72
N LYS A 357 -12.26 9.22 42.58
CA LYS A 357 -13.63 9.32 42.05
C LYS A 357 -14.33 7.95 41.90
N THR A 358 -13.57 6.89 41.63
CA THR A 358 -14.10 5.52 41.56
C THR A 358 -14.04 4.84 42.92
N MET A 359 -12.92 4.92 43.63
CA MET A 359 -12.73 4.23 44.92
C MET A 359 -13.70 4.72 46.00
N ALA A 360 -14.06 6.00 46.01
CA ALA A 360 -14.99 6.59 46.99
C ALA A 360 -16.45 6.11 46.82
N LYS A 361 -16.80 5.45 45.70
CA LYS A 361 -18.13 4.83 45.50
C LYS A 361 -18.39 3.70 46.50
N THR A 362 -17.35 2.95 46.87
CA THR A 362 -17.47 1.70 47.66
C THR A 362 -16.63 1.71 48.93
N HIS A 363 -15.48 2.40 48.97
CA HIS A 363 -14.53 2.39 50.08
C HIS A 363 -14.62 3.67 50.94
N GLU A 364 -13.86 3.77 52.04
CA GLU A 364 -13.55 5.07 52.63
C GLU A 364 -12.23 5.58 52.05
N VAL A 365 -12.24 6.74 51.39
CA VAL A 365 -11.04 7.32 50.77
C VAL A 365 -10.56 8.54 51.54
N ARG A 366 -9.26 8.53 51.86
CA ARG A 366 -8.54 9.62 52.51
C ARG A 366 -7.45 10.14 51.58
N ALA A 367 -7.11 11.42 51.65
CA ALA A 367 -6.22 12.07 50.69
C ALA A 367 -5.27 13.08 51.34
N THR A 368 -4.05 13.15 50.83
CA THR A 368 -3.09 14.23 51.16
C THR A 368 -2.19 14.55 49.96
N SER A 369 -1.65 15.78 49.93
CA SER A 369 -0.77 16.28 48.87
C SER A 369 0.01 17.51 49.34
N ARG A 370 1.08 17.87 48.61
CA ARG A 370 1.84 19.12 48.85
C ARG A 370 1.05 20.38 48.45
N THR A 371 0.15 20.25 47.48
CA THR A 371 -0.75 21.31 47.04
C THR A 371 -2.11 21.06 47.68
N ASP A 372 -2.74 22.06 48.28
CA ASP A 372 -4.08 21.90 48.86
C ASP A 372 -5.12 21.60 47.76
N TYR A 373 -5.88 20.52 47.95
CA TYR A 373 -6.98 20.08 47.11
C TYR A 373 -8.24 19.74 47.93
N SER A 374 -8.34 20.27 49.15
CA SER A 374 -9.44 20.03 50.10
C SER A 374 -10.85 20.20 49.49
N ALA A 375 -11.05 21.22 48.67
CA ALA A 375 -12.31 21.43 47.95
C ALA A 375 -12.65 20.28 46.97
N VAL A 376 -11.70 19.88 46.12
CA VAL A 376 -11.87 18.80 45.14
C VAL A 376 -12.05 17.44 45.83
N ALA A 377 -11.31 17.20 46.92
CA ALA A 377 -11.48 16.00 47.73
C ALA A 377 -12.89 15.92 48.34
N THR A 378 -13.44 17.05 48.81
CA THR A 378 -14.81 17.11 49.35
C THR A 378 -15.85 16.81 48.27
N GLU A 379 -15.69 17.35 47.05
CA GLU A 379 -16.55 17.05 45.89
C GLU A 379 -16.51 15.56 45.51
N LEU A 380 -15.34 14.93 45.63
CA LEU A 380 -15.13 13.49 45.37
C LEU A 380 -15.44 12.59 46.59
N GLY A 381 -16.06 13.12 47.65
CA GLY A 381 -16.45 12.34 48.84
C GLY A 381 -15.29 11.81 49.69
N CYS A 382 -14.10 12.42 49.57
CA CYS A 382 -12.85 11.99 50.21
C CYS A 382 -12.48 12.89 51.40
N LYS A 383 -11.94 12.32 52.48
CA LYS A 383 -11.39 13.08 53.63
C LYS A 383 -10.00 13.62 53.28
N TYR A 384 -9.77 14.94 53.37
CA TYR A 384 -8.49 15.57 53.01
C TYR A 384 -7.71 16.07 54.23
N TYR A 385 -6.39 15.85 54.22
CA TYR A 385 -5.47 16.24 55.29
C TYR A 385 -4.36 17.12 54.70
N SER A 386 -4.34 18.41 55.08
CA SER A 386 -3.59 19.47 54.40
C SER A 386 -2.26 19.84 55.08
N SER A 387 -2.02 19.41 56.33
CA SER A 387 -0.79 19.73 57.06
C SER A 387 0.02 18.49 57.45
N THR A 388 1.35 18.66 57.58
CA THR A 388 2.24 17.62 58.13
C THR A 388 1.91 17.25 59.57
N THR A 389 1.33 18.18 60.34
CA THR A 389 0.81 17.96 61.70
C THR A 389 -0.44 17.07 61.75
N GLN A 390 -1.05 16.73 60.61
CA GLN A 390 -2.19 15.82 60.51
C GLN A 390 -1.82 14.43 59.95
N LEU A 391 -0.53 14.15 59.68
CA LEU A 391 -0.12 12.87 59.08
C LEU A 391 -0.54 11.65 59.90
N GLU A 392 -0.47 11.72 61.24
CA GLU A 392 -0.95 10.65 62.13
C GLU A 392 -2.44 10.33 61.91
N GLN A 393 -3.28 11.36 61.76
CA GLN A 393 -4.72 11.23 61.50
C GLN A 393 -5.05 10.73 60.09
N PHE A 394 -4.14 10.91 59.13
CA PHE A 394 -4.28 10.35 57.79
C PHE A 394 -4.02 8.83 57.81
N PHE A 395 -2.96 8.37 58.51
CA PHE A 395 -2.55 6.96 58.55
C PHE A 395 -3.36 6.08 59.53
N ASP A 396 -4.01 6.65 60.55
CA ASP A 396 -4.73 5.92 61.59
C ASP A 396 -5.83 4.98 61.04
N GLY A 397 -5.65 3.67 61.14
CA GLY A 397 -6.61 2.69 60.62
C GLY A 397 -6.78 2.71 59.10
N LEU A 398 -5.72 2.95 58.33
CA LEU A 398 -5.70 2.61 56.90
C LEU A 398 -5.51 1.10 56.69
N ASP A 399 -6.07 0.57 55.61
CA ASP A 399 -5.81 -0.79 55.11
C ASP A 399 -4.85 -0.74 53.91
N VAL A 400 -5.03 0.27 53.05
CA VAL A 400 -4.28 0.46 51.79
C VAL A 400 -3.70 1.87 51.71
N LEU A 401 -2.43 1.99 51.30
CA LEU A 401 -1.78 3.26 50.97
C LEU A 401 -1.39 3.33 49.49
N LEU A 402 -2.08 4.15 48.72
CA LEU A 402 -1.87 4.37 47.29
C LEU A 402 -0.95 5.59 47.05
N LEU A 403 0.19 5.35 46.41
CA LEU A 403 1.24 6.35 46.18
C LEU A 403 1.07 7.06 44.81
N GLY A 404 0.21 8.07 44.76
CA GLY A 404 -0.14 8.85 43.56
C GLY A 404 0.83 9.98 43.21
N VAL A 405 2.14 9.78 43.38
CA VAL A 405 3.16 10.84 43.22
C VAL A 405 3.84 10.82 41.84
N SER A 406 4.71 11.81 41.56
CA SER A 406 5.58 11.77 40.36
C SER A 406 6.69 10.72 40.54
N ILE A 407 7.03 10.00 39.47
CA ILE A 407 8.11 9.00 39.42
C ILE A 407 9.42 9.60 39.97
N LEU A 408 9.76 10.82 39.52
CA LEU A 408 10.96 11.58 39.93
C LEU A 408 11.00 11.92 41.43
N SER A 409 9.88 11.84 42.14
CA SER A 409 9.75 12.17 43.55
C SER A 409 9.49 10.96 44.46
N PHE A 410 9.25 9.76 43.90
CA PHE A 410 8.77 8.59 44.65
C PHE A 410 9.68 8.23 45.84
N GLU A 411 10.98 8.07 45.60
CA GLU A 411 11.99 7.79 46.63
C GLU A 411 12.02 8.88 47.72
N SER A 412 12.01 10.16 47.30
CA SER A 412 12.07 11.32 48.20
C SER A 412 10.77 11.56 48.99
N VAL A 413 9.65 10.98 48.56
CA VAL A 413 8.40 10.98 49.31
C VAL A 413 8.39 9.81 50.30
N LEU A 414 8.69 8.60 49.84
CA LEU A 414 8.65 7.40 50.69
C LEU A 414 9.63 7.52 51.86
N SER A 415 10.84 8.05 51.60
CA SER A 415 11.87 8.26 52.64
C SER A 415 11.49 9.33 53.68
N LYS A 416 10.44 10.12 53.46
CA LYS A 416 9.95 11.14 54.41
C LYS A 416 8.74 10.68 55.23
N ILE A 417 8.12 9.55 54.90
CA ILE A 417 7.05 8.97 55.69
C ILE A 417 7.69 8.17 56.84
N PRO A 418 7.40 8.48 58.12
CA PRO A 418 7.91 7.69 59.25
C PRO A 418 7.51 6.22 59.13
N LYS A 419 8.49 5.31 59.14
CA LYS A 419 8.28 3.88 58.84
C LYS A 419 7.24 3.20 59.74
N GLN A 420 7.07 3.69 60.97
CA GLN A 420 6.03 3.25 61.92
C GLN A 420 4.59 3.35 61.37
N PHE A 421 4.32 4.31 60.47
CA PHE A 421 3.00 4.49 59.83
C PHE A 421 2.80 3.59 58.60
N LEU A 422 3.82 2.84 58.19
CA LEU A 422 3.79 1.95 57.03
C LEU A 422 3.70 0.47 57.44
N GLU A 423 3.85 0.17 58.72
CA GLU A 423 3.72 -1.20 59.24
C GLU A 423 2.29 -1.72 59.07
N LYS A 424 2.14 -3.00 58.68
CA LYS A 424 0.87 -3.71 58.47
C LYS A 424 -0.03 -3.18 57.34
N LEU A 425 0.37 -2.13 56.63
CA LEU A 425 -0.36 -1.63 55.46
C LEU A 425 -0.10 -2.47 54.20
N VAL A 426 -1.06 -2.47 53.27
CA VAL A 426 -0.81 -2.83 51.86
C VAL A 426 -0.42 -1.55 51.10
N ILE A 427 0.85 -1.45 50.72
CA ILE A 427 1.36 -0.31 49.96
C ILE A 427 1.14 -0.57 48.46
N VAL A 428 0.46 0.37 47.79
CA VAL A 428 0.11 0.31 46.38
C VAL A 428 0.82 1.39 45.58
N ASP A 429 1.52 0.96 44.54
CA ASP A 429 2.14 1.82 43.53
C ASP A 429 1.26 1.86 42.27
N VAL A 430 1.06 3.05 41.69
CA VAL A 430 0.24 3.32 40.49
C VAL A 430 1.00 4.04 39.36
N LEU A 431 2.33 4.17 39.45
CA LEU A 431 3.17 4.85 38.46
C LEU A 431 3.14 4.17 37.07
N SER A 432 3.63 4.83 36.02
CA SER A 432 3.83 4.19 34.69
C SER A 432 5.16 3.44 34.53
N VAL A 433 5.96 3.34 35.60
CA VAL A 433 7.19 2.51 35.69
C VAL A 433 7.07 1.69 36.96
N LYS A 434 7.31 0.38 36.90
CA LYS A 434 7.07 -0.56 38.01
C LYS A 434 8.35 -1.06 38.69
N THR A 435 9.41 -1.34 37.94
CA THR A 435 10.67 -1.88 38.47
C THR A 435 11.33 -0.94 39.49
N HIS A 436 11.34 0.35 39.20
CA HIS A 436 11.89 1.38 40.10
C HIS A 436 11.14 1.50 41.45
N PRO A 437 9.81 1.71 41.50
CA PRO A 437 9.09 1.72 42.79
C PRO A 437 9.12 0.34 43.48
N LYS A 438 9.06 -0.78 42.75
CA LYS A 438 9.24 -2.15 43.30
C LYS A 438 10.56 -2.28 44.08
N GLN A 439 11.68 -1.85 43.48
CA GLN A 439 13.00 -1.89 44.12
C GLN A 439 13.08 -0.99 45.37
N ILE A 440 12.56 0.25 45.28
CA ILE A 440 12.55 1.18 46.43
C ILE A 440 11.68 0.63 47.56
N MET A 441 10.48 0.13 47.26
CA MET A 441 9.56 -0.42 48.26
C MET A 441 10.13 -1.66 48.94
N LEU A 442 10.77 -2.57 48.19
CA LEU A 442 11.46 -3.74 48.76
C LEU A 442 12.66 -3.37 49.65
N ARG A 443 13.35 -2.25 49.35
CA ARG A 443 14.50 -1.75 50.11
C ARG A 443 14.09 -1.00 51.39
N ASP A 444 13.08 -0.13 51.30
CA ASP A 444 12.82 0.89 52.32
C ASP A 444 11.62 0.59 53.23
N LEU A 445 10.61 -0.14 52.77
CA LEU A 445 9.43 -0.44 53.60
C LEU A 445 9.78 -1.40 54.75
N PRO A 446 9.14 -1.27 55.92
CA PRO A 446 9.30 -2.24 56.99
C PRO A 446 8.86 -3.64 56.52
N GLN A 447 9.47 -4.70 57.07
CA GLN A 447 9.14 -6.09 56.69
C GLN A 447 7.72 -6.51 57.10
N SER A 448 7.01 -5.69 57.88
CA SER A 448 5.60 -5.84 58.23
C SER A 448 4.62 -5.23 57.21
N ALA A 449 5.09 -4.58 56.14
CA ALA A 449 4.24 -4.00 55.08
C ALA A 449 4.09 -4.91 53.85
N SER A 450 2.88 -5.07 53.33
CA SER A 450 2.65 -5.73 52.04
C SER A 450 2.90 -4.78 50.86
N ILE A 451 3.21 -5.33 49.68
CA ILE A 451 3.52 -4.56 48.46
C ILE A 451 2.71 -5.09 47.28
N LEU A 452 1.96 -4.20 46.63
CA LEU A 452 1.19 -4.44 45.41
C LEU A 452 1.55 -3.36 44.37
N CYS A 453 2.19 -3.76 43.27
CA CYS A 453 2.45 -2.86 42.15
C CYS A 453 1.29 -2.95 41.16
N THR A 454 0.81 -1.80 40.67
CA THR A 454 -0.28 -1.73 39.68
C THR A 454 -0.04 -0.65 38.63
N HIS A 455 -0.65 -0.76 37.46
CA HIS A 455 -0.70 0.33 36.49
C HIS A 455 -2.01 0.29 35.70
N PRO A 456 -2.94 1.23 35.96
CA PRO A 456 -4.02 1.52 35.03
C PRO A 456 -3.40 2.14 33.78
N MET A 457 -3.40 1.42 32.65
CA MET A 457 -2.80 1.87 31.40
C MET A 457 -3.70 2.89 30.67
N PHE A 458 -4.38 3.74 31.43
CA PHE A 458 -5.35 4.72 30.98
C PHE A 458 -5.41 5.90 31.97
N GLY A 459 -5.56 7.10 31.45
CA GLY A 459 -5.58 8.36 32.21
C GLY A 459 -6.97 8.98 32.32
N PRO A 460 -7.07 10.20 32.86
CA PRO A 460 -8.34 10.90 33.05
C PRO A 460 -9.16 11.13 31.78
N GLU A 461 -8.51 11.23 30.61
CA GLU A 461 -9.19 11.38 29.30
C GLU A 461 -9.59 10.03 28.67
N SER A 462 -8.73 9.01 28.67
CA SER A 462 -9.08 7.70 28.09
C SER A 462 -10.04 6.90 28.97
N GLY A 463 -9.98 7.05 30.29
CA GLY A 463 -10.94 6.47 31.25
C GLY A 463 -12.09 7.41 31.66
N LYS A 464 -12.32 8.51 30.93
CA LYS A 464 -13.25 9.60 31.30
C LYS A 464 -14.71 9.17 31.45
N TYR A 465 -15.14 8.21 30.63
CA TYR A 465 -16.54 7.80 30.48
C TYR A 465 -16.81 6.36 30.97
N SER A 466 -15.82 5.47 30.89
CA SER A 466 -15.89 4.08 31.38
C SER A 466 -14.47 3.50 31.44
N TRP A 467 -14.24 2.51 32.32
CA TRP A 467 -12.99 1.74 32.34
C TRP A 467 -13.15 0.35 31.69
N ARG A 468 -14.34 0.02 31.16
CA ARG A 468 -14.66 -1.30 30.61
C ARG A 468 -13.72 -1.67 29.46
N GLY A 469 -13.02 -2.80 29.62
CA GLY A 469 -12.05 -3.32 28.66
C GLY A 469 -10.70 -2.61 28.65
N LEU A 470 -10.51 -1.51 29.41
CA LEU A 470 -9.23 -0.82 29.49
C LEU A 470 -8.22 -1.67 30.29
N PRO A 471 -6.95 -1.74 29.86
CA PRO A 471 -5.95 -2.58 30.52
C PRO A 471 -5.53 -2.07 31.90
N MET A 472 -5.52 -2.97 32.88
CA MET A 472 -5.11 -2.72 34.26
C MET A 472 -4.09 -3.78 34.70
N MET A 473 -2.82 -3.41 34.84
CA MET A 473 -1.74 -4.32 35.26
C MET A 473 -1.64 -4.44 36.77
N HIS A 474 -1.26 -5.62 37.28
CA HIS A 474 -0.87 -5.82 38.69
C HIS A 474 0.20 -6.92 38.91
N GLU A 475 1.03 -6.73 39.94
CA GLU A 475 1.89 -7.76 40.56
C GLU A 475 1.81 -7.69 42.09
N LYS A 476 1.51 -8.81 42.76
CA LYS A 476 1.56 -8.94 44.23
C LYS A 476 3.01 -9.20 44.70
N VAL A 477 3.81 -8.14 44.77
CA VAL A 477 5.26 -8.20 45.02
C VAL A 477 5.65 -8.76 46.40
N ARG A 478 4.91 -8.43 47.48
CA ARG A 478 5.17 -8.97 48.84
C ARG A 478 3.87 -9.19 49.58
N ILE A 479 3.59 -10.44 49.93
CA ILE A 479 2.42 -10.88 50.70
C ILE A 479 2.91 -11.43 52.03
N LEU A 480 2.36 -10.96 53.16
CA LEU A 480 2.81 -11.33 54.51
C LEU A 480 1.80 -12.19 55.28
N SER A 481 0.51 -12.05 54.98
CA SER A 481 -0.58 -12.77 55.65
C SER A 481 -1.74 -13.02 54.67
N GLY A 482 -2.61 -13.97 54.99
CA GLY A 482 -3.84 -14.21 54.22
C GLY A 482 -4.80 -13.01 54.24
N GLU A 483 -4.80 -12.26 55.35
CA GLU A 483 -5.49 -10.98 55.53
C GLU A 483 -4.98 -9.92 54.54
N HIS A 484 -3.66 -9.69 54.48
CA HIS A 484 -3.09 -8.76 53.50
C HIS A 484 -3.37 -9.19 52.04
N ASN A 485 -3.39 -10.50 51.76
CA ASN A 485 -3.80 -10.97 50.43
C ASN A 485 -5.28 -10.65 50.16
N HIS A 486 -6.17 -10.84 51.13
CA HIS A 486 -7.58 -10.49 50.99
C HIS A 486 -7.78 -8.99 50.75
N VAL A 487 -7.03 -8.13 51.44
CA VAL A 487 -7.02 -6.67 51.19
C VAL A 487 -6.53 -6.34 49.78
N MET A 488 -5.48 -7.02 49.26
CA MET A 488 -5.06 -6.86 47.86
C MET A 488 -6.14 -7.27 46.87
N ASP A 489 -6.78 -8.43 47.06
CA ASP A 489 -7.85 -8.93 46.19
C ASP A 489 -9.06 -7.98 46.21
N ASN A 490 -9.43 -7.48 47.39
CA ASN A 490 -10.53 -6.53 47.57
C ASN A 490 -10.23 -5.16 46.95
N PHE A 491 -8.98 -4.70 46.99
CA PHE A 491 -8.55 -3.50 46.27
C PHE A 491 -8.59 -3.68 44.74
N LEU A 492 -8.13 -4.82 44.22
CA LEU A 492 -8.15 -5.11 42.78
C LEU A 492 -9.58 -5.26 42.23
N ARG A 493 -10.52 -5.77 43.04
CA ARG A 493 -11.96 -5.85 42.70
C ARG A 493 -12.59 -4.51 42.30
N VAL A 494 -12.03 -3.36 42.70
CA VAL A 494 -12.49 -2.03 42.23
C VAL A 494 -12.40 -1.94 40.70
N PHE A 495 -11.29 -2.41 40.13
CA PHE A 495 -11.03 -2.36 38.70
C PHE A 495 -11.79 -3.46 37.94
N GLU A 496 -11.94 -4.65 38.55
CA GLU A 496 -12.78 -5.74 38.02
C GLU A 496 -14.27 -5.33 37.95
N THR A 497 -14.76 -4.59 38.95
CA THR A 497 -16.16 -4.11 39.02
C THR A 497 -16.45 -3.06 37.94
N GLU A 498 -15.50 -2.16 37.66
CA GLU A 498 -15.54 -1.26 36.51
C GLU A 498 -15.18 -1.96 35.17
N GLN A 499 -15.04 -3.28 35.19
CA GLN A 499 -14.85 -4.17 34.04
C GLN A 499 -13.55 -3.93 33.26
N CYS A 500 -12.49 -3.52 33.95
CA CYS A 500 -11.15 -3.41 33.38
C CYS A 500 -10.66 -4.78 32.86
N ARG A 501 -9.82 -4.77 31.82
CA ARG A 501 -9.07 -5.97 31.42
C ARG A 501 -7.87 -6.11 32.36
N MET A 502 -8.04 -6.88 33.42
CA MET A 502 -6.98 -7.20 34.37
C MET A 502 -5.85 -7.98 33.67
N LEU A 503 -4.61 -7.61 33.98
CA LEU A 503 -3.38 -8.16 33.41
C LEU A 503 -2.38 -8.48 34.52
N GLU A 504 -2.40 -9.70 35.02
CA GLU A 504 -1.37 -10.19 35.94
C GLU A 504 -0.07 -10.43 35.16
N MET A 505 0.99 -9.69 35.53
CA MET A 505 2.34 -9.82 34.95
C MET A 505 3.38 -9.24 35.90
N THR A 506 4.65 -9.59 35.73
CA THR A 506 5.72 -9.00 36.53
C THR A 506 5.93 -7.52 36.17
N CYS A 507 6.41 -6.75 37.14
CA CYS A 507 6.84 -5.36 36.96
C CYS A 507 7.93 -5.23 35.89
N GLU A 508 8.81 -6.23 35.80
CA GLU A 508 9.89 -6.32 34.82
C GLU A 508 9.34 -6.48 33.39
N SER A 509 8.39 -7.40 33.17
CA SER A 509 7.72 -7.57 31.87
C SER A 509 6.81 -6.38 31.53
N HIS A 510 6.11 -5.81 32.52
CA HIS A 510 5.35 -4.58 32.33
C HIS A 510 6.23 -3.45 31.79
N ASP A 511 7.40 -3.22 32.39
CA ASP A 511 8.27 -2.12 32.00
C ASP A 511 8.88 -2.34 30.60
N GLU A 512 9.11 -3.59 30.18
CA GLU A 512 9.48 -3.91 28.80
C GLU A 512 8.36 -3.53 27.79
N TYR A 513 7.11 -3.84 28.11
CA TYR A 513 5.95 -3.45 27.30
C TYR A 513 5.67 -1.93 27.36
N ALA A 514 5.83 -1.28 28.51
CA ALA A 514 5.61 0.16 28.67
C ALA A 514 6.69 0.99 27.95
N ALA A 515 7.93 0.49 27.88
CA ALA A 515 8.99 1.12 27.09
C ALA A 515 8.70 1.05 25.59
N SER A 516 8.28 -0.12 25.09
CA SER A 516 7.97 -0.35 23.67
C SER A 516 6.64 0.27 23.20
N SER A 517 5.75 0.66 24.11
CA SER A 517 4.46 1.31 23.79
C SER A 517 4.37 2.76 24.28
N GLN A 518 4.15 2.98 25.58
CA GLN A 518 3.89 4.30 26.17
C GLN A 518 5.08 5.26 26.01
N PHE A 519 6.30 4.82 26.34
CA PHE A 519 7.47 5.68 26.24
C PHE A 519 7.79 6.06 24.78
N LEU A 520 7.75 5.09 23.85
CA LEU A 520 7.91 5.32 22.42
C LEU A 520 6.84 6.29 21.85
N THR A 521 5.61 6.20 22.35
CA THR A 521 4.50 7.10 22.00
C THR A 521 4.83 8.55 22.39
N HIS A 522 5.22 8.80 23.65
CA HIS A 522 5.63 10.14 24.09
C HIS A 522 6.89 10.64 23.37
N LEU A 523 7.88 9.79 23.12
CA LEU A 523 9.10 10.13 22.39
C LEU A 523 8.75 10.65 20.99
N THR A 524 7.93 9.90 20.25
CA THR A 524 7.52 10.24 18.89
C THR A 524 6.72 11.54 18.84
N GLY A 525 5.69 11.68 19.68
CA GLY A 525 4.85 12.87 19.72
C GLY A 525 5.61 14.14 20.13
N ARG A 526 6.57 14.05 21.07
CA ARG A 526 7.41 15.19 21.45
C ARG A 526 8.44 15.56 20.38
N ILE A 527 8.99 14.60 19.62
CA ILE A 527 9.87 14.89 18.47
C ILE A 527 9.10 15.66 17.38
N LEU A 528 7.89 15.20 17.04
CA LEU A 528 7.01 15.87 16.06
C LEU A 528 6.57 17.28 16.55
N SER A 529 6.39 17.46 17.86
CA SER A 529 6.16 18.77 18.47
C SER A 529 7.33 19.73 18.25
N VAL A 530 8.58 19.25 18.44
CA VAL A 530 9.81 20.04 18.20
C VAL A 530 10.00 20.37 16.71
N GLN A 531 9.55 19.50 15.80
CA GLN A 531 9.49 19.81 14.36
C GLN A 531 8.41 20.84 13.97
N GLY A 532 7.56 21.27 14.91
CA GLY A 532 6.55 22.30 14.69
C GLY A 532 5.32 21.83 13.91
N VAL A 533 5.04 20.52 13.89
CA VAL A 533 3.91 19.90 13.18
C VAL A 533 2.58 20.50 13.67
N LYS A 534 1.78 21.02 12.73
CA LYS A 534 0.46 21.67 12.94
C LYS A 534 -0.47 21.38 11.76
N ASN A 535 -1.77 21.49 11.98
CA ASN A 535 -2.78 21.35 10.93
C ASN A 535 -2.56 22.34 9.76
N THR A 536 -2.88 21.92 8.55
CA THR A 536 -2.73 22.65 7.27
C THR A 536 -4.00 22.56 6.40
N PRO A 537 -4.15 23.39 5.36
CA PRO A 537 -5.32 23.33 4.47
C PRO A 537 -5.47 22.03 3.66
N ILE A 538 -4.44 21.18 3.60
CA ILE A 538 -4.39 19.95 2.78
C ILE A 538 -4.26 18.66 3.61
N ASP A 539 -4.62 18.73 4.90
CA ASP A 539 -4.42 17.64 5.86
C ASP A 539 -5.16 16.34 5.50
N THR A 540 -4.39 15.32 5.13
CA THR A 540 -4.89 13.94 4.99
C THR A 540 -5.33 13.38 6.34
N ARG A 541 -6.24 12.38 6.35
CA ARG A 541 -6.65 11.71 7.61
C ARG A 541 -5.47 11.11 8.38
N GLY A 542 -4.41 10.68 7.68
CA GLY A 542 -3.16 10.20 8.30
C GLY A 542 -2.40 11.31 9.02
N PHE A 543 -2.30 12.49 8.42
CA PHE A 543 -1.64 13.64 9.03
C PHE A 543 -2.42 14.18 10.25
N LYS A 544 -3.76 14.22 10.19
CA LYS A 544 -4.60 14.60 11.35
C LYS A 544 -4.41 13.66 12.55
N ASN A 545 -4.08 12.39 12.33
CA ASN A 545 -3.73 11.46 13.42
C ASN A 545 -2.35 11.76 14.03
N LEU A 546 -1.37 12.22 13.23
CA LEU A 546 -0.07 12.70 13.75
C LEU A 546 -0.22 13.97 14.59
N VAL A 547 -1.07 14.92 14.18
CA VAL A 547 -1.34 16.14 14.96
C VAL A 547 -2.00 15.78 16.30
N ARG A 548 -3.00 14.87 16.32
CA ARG A 548 -3.59 14.36 17.57
C ARG A 548 -2.56 13.69 18.49
N LEU A 549 -1.64 12.88 17.94
CA LEU A 549 -0.55 12.26 18.70
C LEU A 549 0.35 13.33 19.37
N VAL A 550 0.66 14.42 18.67
CA VAL A 550 1.40 15.56 19.23
C VAL A 550 0.59 16.24 20.34
N GLU A 551 -0.68 16.55 20.10
CA GLU A 551 -1.56 17.20 21.08
C GLU A 551 -1.71 16.38 22.36
N ASP A 552 -2.00 15.08 22.26
CA ASP A 552 -2.23 14.21 23.41
C ASP A 552 -0.96 13.98 24.23
N THR A 553 0.16 13.63 23.58
CA THR A 553 1.43 13.37 24.28
C THR A 553 2.07 14.62 24.90
N CYS A 554 1.67 15.82 24.47
CA CYS A 554 2.13 17.10 25.02
C CYS A 554 1.22 17.70 26.10
N LYS A 555 -0.01 17.18 26.29
CA LYS A 555 -0.85 17.51 27.47
C LYS A 555 -0.25 16.93 28.76
N ASP A 556 0.38 15.77 28.66
CA ASP A 556 1.09 15.15 29.79
C ASP A 556 2.38 15.90 30.15
N SER A 557 2.73 15.87 31.44
CA SER A 557 3.89 16.58 31.98
C SER A 557 5.21 16.06 31.41
N PHE A 558 6.20 16.96 31.30
CA PHE A 558 7.54 16.55 30.91
C PHE A 558 8.19 15.66 31.98
N ASP A 559 7.87 15.88 33.26
CA ASP A 559 8.24 15.03 34.40
C ASP A 559 7.86 13.55 34.19
N LEU A 560 6.69 13.25 33.61
CA LEU A 560 6.28 11.88 33.31
C LEU A 560 7.20 11.26 32.25
N PHE A 561 7.48 11.99 31.17
CA PHE A 561 8.37 11.54 30.11
C PHE A 561 9.82 11.36 30.58
N GLN A 562 10.33 12.30 31.39
CA GLN A 562 11.65 12.18 32.01
C GLN A 562 11.71 11.03 33.03
N GLY A 563 10.61 10.77 33.76
CA GLY A 563 10.49 9.64 34.68
C GLY A 563 10.48 8.29 33.95
N LEU A 564 9.70 8.17 32.87
CA LEU A 564 9.72 7.00 31.97
C LEU A 564 11.14 6.75 31.44
N TYR A 565 11.80 7.78 30.90
CA TYR A 565 13.18 7.66 30.39
C TYR A 565 14.19 7.23 31.47
N LYS A 566 14.19 7.90 32.63
CA LYS A 566 15.23 7.74 33.65
C LYS A 566 15.14 6.42 34.43
N PHE A 567 13.94 5.88 34.60
CA PHE A 567 13.69 4.81 35.58
C PHE A 567 13.17 3.50 34.98
N ASN A 568 12.71 3.49 33.72
CA ASN A 568 12.49 2.25 33.00
C ASN A 568 13.80 1.80 32.34
N PRO A 569 14.41 0.66 32.74
CA PRO A 569 15.72 0.25 32.22
C PRO A 569 15.73 -0.02 30.71
N ASN A 570 14.56 -0.26 30.12
CA ASN A 570 14.41 -0.52 28.69
C ASN A 570 14.32 0.77 27.85
N SER A 571 14.07 1.94 28.44
CA SER A 571 13.82 3.19 27.70
C SER A 571 15.03 3.67 26.89
N GLU A 572 16.26 3.57 27.40
CA GLU A 572 17.46 3.89 26.59
C GLU A 572 17.57 2.95 25.39
N GLN A 573 17.30 1.65 25.57
CA GLN A 573 17.29 0.69 24.46
C GLN A 573 16.21 1.04 23.42
N GLN A 574 15.07 1.60 23.82
CA GLN A 574 14.04 2.06 22.89
C GLN A 574 14.40 3.38 22.20
N ILE A 575 15.11 4.31 22.85
CA ILE A 575 15.71 5.46 22.12
C ILE A 575 16.71 4.97 21.09
N GLN A 576 17.58 4.03 21.47
CA GLN A 576 18.61 3.51 20.57
C GLN A 576 17.98 2.74 19.39
N LYS A 577 17.01 1.85 19.64
CA LYS A 577 16.20 1.21 18.60
C LYS A 577 15.50 2.24 17.71
N PHE A 578 14.90 3.30 18.26
CA PHE A 578 14.24 4.33 17.47
C PHE A 578 15.23 5.11 16.58
N ARG A 579 16.43 5.44 17.08
CA ARG A 579 17.52 6.05 16.29
C ARG A 579 18.01 5.11 15.20
N GLU A 580 18.18 3.83 15.52
CA GLU A 580 18.62 2.80 14.58
C GLU A 580 17.57 2.56 13.49
N SER A 581 16.29 2.40 13.83
CA SER A 581 15.19 2.30 12.87
C SER A 581 15.02 3.57 12.03
N LEU A 582 15.18 4.77 12.60
CA LEU A 582 15.14 6.02 11.85
C LEU A 582 16.31 6.09 10.85
N ALA A 583 17.53 5.82 11.31
CA ALA A 583 18.72 5.77 10.45
C ALA A 583 18.61 4.65 9.40
N GLU A 584 17.98 3.52 9.73
CA GLU A 584 17.75 2.41 8.82
C GLU A 584 16.67 2.73 7.78
N VAL A 585 15.60 3.45 8.14
CA VAL A 585 14.61 3.99 7.18
C VAL A 585 15.26 5.03 6.26
N THR A 586 16.05 5.96 6.80
CA THR A 586 16.83 6.91 6.00
C THR A 586 17.87 6.19 5.11
N HIS A 587 18.47 5.10 5.56
CA HIS A 587 19.37 4.27 4.76
C HIS A 587 18.60 3.44 3.69
N LYS A 588 17.39 2.95 4.00
CA LYS A 588 16.49 2.26 3.05
C LYS A 588 16.00 3.20 1.96
N LEU A 589 15.86 4.50 2.25
CA LEU A 589 15.67 5.56 1.25
C LEU A 589 16.94 5.86 0.44
N GLY A 590 18.14 5.61 1.00
CA GLY A 590 19.42 6.01 0.40
C GLY A 590 20.15 4.95 -0.44
N ASN A 591 20.19 3.67 -0.02
CA ASN A 591 21.02 2.63 -0.67
C ASN A 591 20.77 1.20 -0.11
N LYS A 592 20.82 0.16 -0.96
CA LYS A 592 21.49 -1.14 -0.65
C LYS A 592 21.56 -2.13 -1.82
N PRO A 593 22.63 -2.96 -1.86
CA PRO A 593 22.59 -4.38 -1.42
C PRO A 593 23.87 -4.77 -0.62
N VAL A 594 24.18 -5.98 -0.09
CA VAL A 594 23.51 -7.24 0.40
C VAL A 594 24.64 -8.07 1.07
N ALA A 595 24.53 -8.76 2.22
CA ALA A 595 23.54 -8.75 3.30
C ALA A 595 24.25 -8.65 4.69
N THR A 596 24.33 -9.60 5.65
CA THR A 596 23.92 -11.01 5.81
C THR A 596 23.52 -11.34 7.26
N SER A 597 22.53 -12.23 7.43
CA SER A 597 22.17 -13.13 8.56
C SER A 597 22.99 -13.09 9.87
N THR A 598 22.42 -13.08 11.08
CA THR A 598 21.19 -13.71 11.65
C THR A 598 20.72 -12.93 12.91
N VAL A 599 19.51 -13.02 13.52
CA VAL A 599 18.19 -13.70 13.38
C VAL A 599 17.29 -13.05 14.47
N ARG A 600 15.97 -12.78 14.36
CA ARG A 600 14.98 -12.74 13.26
C ARG A 600 13.91 -11.69 13.62
N GLU A 601 13.65 -10.75 12.72
CA GLU A 601 12.33 -10.08 12.61
C GLU A 601 11.53 -10.75 11.49
N GLU A 602 10.24 -10.40 11.32
CA GLU A 602 9.47 -10.85 10.15
C GLU A 602 9.98 -10.16 8.88
N ALA A 603 10.30 -10.97 7.87
CA ALA A 603 10.86 -10.54 6.61
C ALA A 603 9.96 -9.51 5.87
N PRO A 604 10.50 -8.36 5.40
CA PRO A 604 9.75 -7.46 4.52
C PRO A 604 9.29 -8.18 3.25
N MET A 605 8.28 -7.66 2.54
CA MET A 605 7.67 -8.35 1.39
C MET A 605 8.67 -8.78 0.29
N THR A 606 9.79 -8.08 0.13
CA THR A 606 10.89 -8.42 -0.80
C THR A 606 11.84 -9.51 -0.30
N GLU A 607 11.80 -9.87 0.98
CA GLU A 607 12.47 -11.04 1.55
C GLU A 607 11.49 -12.21 1.77
N LYS A 608 10.24 -11.92 2.11
CA LYS A 608 9.13 -12.88 2.23
C LYS A 608 8.72 -13.45 0.86
N TYR A 609 8.81 -12.63 -0.19
CA TYR A 609 8.59 -13.01 -1.61
C TYR A 609 9.70 -12.40 -2.49
N PRO A 610 10.90 -13.02 -2.55
CA PRO A 610 12.04 -12.47 -3.27
C PRO A 610 11.77 -12.38 -4.78
N GLN A 611 11.78 -11.14 -5.28
CA GLN A 611 11.74 -10.86 -6.71
C GLN A 611 13.03 -11.34 -7.38
N ASN A 612 12.99 -11.60 -8.69
CA ASN A 612 14.14 -12.08 -9.45
C ASN A 612 15.36 -11.16 -9.24
N PRO A 613 16.51 -11.63 -8.72
CA PRO A 613 17.67 -10.81 -8.41
C PRO A 613 18.32 -10.08 -9.60
N LEU A 614 17.92 -10.40 -10.84
CA LEU A 614 18.28 -9.61 -12.02
C LEU A 614 17.55 -8.26 -12.05
N LEU A 615 16.30 -8.19 -11.59
CA LEU A 615 15.49 -6.96 -11.58
C LEU A 615 16.07 -5.93 -10.60
N GLY A 616 16.54 -6.37 -9.42
CA GLY A 616 17.23 -5.53 -8.45
C GLY A 616 18.60 -4.99 -8.91
N LYS A 617 19.07 -5.37 -10.10
CA LYS A 617 20.27 -4.82 -10.75
C LYS A 617 19.96 -3.87 -11.90
N ILE A 618 18.69 -3.69 -12.25
CA ILE A 618 18.25 -2.75 -13.29
C ILE A 618 18.06 -1.39 -12.64
N ALA A 619 18.98 -0.47 -12.91
CA ALA A 619 18.80 0.93 -12.55
C ALA A 619 17.58 1.53 -13.28
N ALA A 620 16.80 2.37 -12.61
CA ALA A 620 15.76 3.15 -13.27
C ALA A 620 16.38 4.02 -14.36
N SER A 621 15.80 4.02 -15.56
CA SER A 621 16.34 4.79 -16.68
C SER A 621 16.18 6.28 -16.42
N LYS A 622 17.28 7.01 -16.19
CA LYS A 622 17.27 8.46 -15.93
C LYS A 622 16.50 9.26 -17.00
N THR A 623 16.59 8.86 -18.27
CA THR A 623 15.80 9.41 -19.38
C THR A 623 14.28 9.30 -19.16
N VAL A 624 13.81 8.21 -18.55
CA VAL A 624 12.38 8.01 -18.23
C VAL A 624 11.99 8.82 -16.99
N VAL A 625 12.86 8.93 -15.99
CA VAL A 625 12.63 9.75 -14.79
C VAL A 625 12.47 11.22 -15.18
N ILE A 626 13.42 11.78 -15.93
CA ILE A 626 13.39 13.20 -16.36
C ILE A 626 12.22 13.47 -17.30
N HIS A 627 11.86 12.52 -18.20
CA HIS A 627 10.66 12.65 -19.02
C HIS A 627 9.37 12.63 -18.17
N GLY A 628 9.33 11.84 -17.09
CA GLY A 628 8.23 11.85 -16.11
C GLY A 628 8.12 13.20 -15.38
N MET A 629 9.24 13.76 -14.92
CA MET A 629 9.29 15.08 -14.28
C MET A 629 8.84 16.20 -15.23
N ALA A 630 9.30 16.17 -16.49
CA ALA A 630 8.83 17.08 -17.54
C ALA A 630 7.30 16.98 -17.74
N LYS A 631 6.77 15.76 -17.85
CA LYS A 631 5.33 15.52 -18.00
C LYS A 631 4.51 15.91 -16.76
N GLN A 632 5.08 15.87 -15.55
CA GLN A 632 4.45 16.41 -14.35
C GLN A 632 4.38 17.94 -14.40
N LEU A 633 5.48 18.61 -14.76
CA LEU A 633 5.52 20.07 -14.88
C LEU A 633 4.56 20.58 -15.98
N GLU A 634 4.45 19.86 -17.11
CA GLU A 634 3.42 20.10 -18.13
C GLU A 634 1.99 19.96 -17.56
N ALA A 635 1.74 18.94 -16.72
CA ALA A 635 0.44 18.74 -16.08
C ALA A 635 0.13 19.78 -14.97
N GLU A 636 1.17 20.39 -14.39
CA GLU A 636 1.07 21.59 -13.53
C GLU A 636 0.84 22.88 -14.34
N GLY A 637 0.75 22.81 -15.68
CA GLY A 637 0.51 23.94 -16.57
C GLY A 637 1.76 24.74 -16.97
N LYS A 638 2.97 24.22 -16.70
CA LYS A 638 4.25 24.86 -17.05
C LYS A 638 4.70 24.37 -18.43
N GLN A 639 5.15 25.28 -19.29
CA GLN A 639 5.69 24.94 -20.60
C GLN A 639 7.13 24.41 -20.44
N VAL A 640 7.38 23.17 -20.85
CA VAL A 640 8.68 22.48 -20.71
C VAL A 640 9.31 22.22 -22.06
N TRP A 641 10.51 22.74 -22.28
CA TRP A 641 11.28 22.58 -23.51
C TRP A 641 12.10 21.29 -23.45
N SER A 642 11.50 20.18 -23.91
CA SER A 642 12.10 18.85 -23.79
C SER A 642 12.92 18.46 -25.01
N LEU A 643 14.24 18.33 -24.83
CA LEU A 643 15.17 17.69 -25.76
C LEU A 643 15.66 16.33 -25.22
N CYS A 644 14.91 15.72 -24.30
CA CYS A 644 15.20 14.40 -23.72
C CYS A 644 14.98 13.24 -24.71
N VAL A 645 13.86 13.28 -25.44
CA VAL A 645 13.33 12.14 -26.19
C VAL A 645 13.88 12.13 -27.62
N GLY A 646 14.26 10.95 -28.09
CA GLY A 646 14.69 10.73 -29.46
C GLY A 646 13.56 10.31 -30.38
N GLU A 647 12.52 11.12 -30.50
CA GLU A 647 11.32 10.85 -31.29
C GLU A 647 11.23 11.85 -32.43
N PRO A 648 11.24 11.42 -33.71
CA PRO A 648 11.09 12.32 -34.85
C PRO A 648 9.84 13.20 -34.75
N ASP A 649 10.01 14.50 -35.03
CA ASP A 649 8.90 15.47 -35.15
C ASP A 649 8.27 15.47 -36.56
N PHE A 650 8.88 14.76 -37.51
CA PHE A 650 8.26 14.44 -38.81
C PHE A 650 7.40 13.17 -38.73
N ALA A 651 6.30 13.13 -39.48
CA ALA A 651 5.39 11.98 -39.52
C ALA A 651 5.83 10.90 -40.53
N PRO A 652 5.31 9.65 -40.41
CA PRO A 652 5.38 8.67 -41.49
C PRO A 652 4.70 9.17 -42.77
N ALA A 653 5.17 8.71 -43.93
CA ALA A 653 4.52 9.00 -45.21
C ALA A 653 3.06 8.52 -45.22
N GLU A 654 2.16 9.28 -45.85
CA GLU A 654 0.71 9.04 -45.81
C GLU A 654 0.29 7.60 -46.17
N ARG A 655 0.91 7.02 -47.21
CA ARG A 655 0.69 5.60 -47.61
C ARG A 655 0.94 4.60 -46.48
N VAL A 656 1.92 4.86 -45.60
CA VAL A 656 2.27 4.01 -44.44
C VAL A 656 1.18 4.09 -43.37
N LEU A 657 0.64 5.29 -43.14
CA LEU A 657 -0.49 5.50 -42.22
C LEU A 657 -1.77 4.82 -42.76
N GLN A 658 -2.08 5.03 -44.04
CA GLN A 658 -3.23 4.42 -44.71
C GLN A 658 -3.15 2.89 -44.74
N ALA A 659 -1.96 2.30 -44.95
CA ALA A 659 -1.76 0.85 -44.85
C ALA A 659 -2.06 0.31 -43.44
N GLY A 660 -1.73 1.07 -42.39
CA GLY A 660 -2.12 0.75 -41.01
C GLY A 660 -3.63 0.85 -40.78
N MET A 661 -4.28 1.91 -41.27
CA MET A 661 -5.73 2.08 -41.20
C MET A 661 -6.47 0.95 -41.92
N THR A 662 -6.13 0.69 -43.18
CA THR A 662 -6.75 -0.36 -43.98
C THR A 662 -6.44 -1.77 -43.49
N ALA A 663 -5.34 -1.98 -42.77
CA ALA A 663 -5.15 -3.25 -42.04
C ALA A 663 -6.16 -3.45 -40.91
N MET A 664 -6.55 -2.38 -40.19
CA MET A 664 -7.60 -2.45 -39.17
C MET A 664 -8.99 -2.62 -39.78
N GLU A 665 -9.30 -1.88 -40.85
CA GLU A 665 -10.57 -2.01 -41.62
C GLU A 665 -10.76 -3.43 -42.18
N GLN A 666 -9.70 -4.03 -42.74
CA GLN A 666 -9.70 -5.41 -43.24
C GLN A 666 -9.66 -6.47 -42.14
N GLY A 667 -9.70 -6.09 -40.86
CA GLY A 667 -9.71 -7.04 -39.74
C GLY A 667 -8.40 -7.82 -39.57
N LYS A 668 -7.25 -7.29 -40.02
CA LYS A 668 -5.90 -7.87 -39.82
C LYS A 668 -5.42 -7.68 -38.37
N VAL A 669 -6.26 -8.09 -37.41
CA VAL A 669 -6.10 -7.96 -35.95
C VAL A 669 -5.95 -9.32 -35.27
N LYS A 670 -5.44 -10.32 -36.01
CA LYS A 670 -5.16 -11.68 -35.53
C LYS A 670 -3.65 -11.93 -35.49
N TYR A 671 -3.22 -12.95 -34.76
CA TYR A 671 -1.81 -13.35 -34.68
C TYR A 671 -1.21 -13.61 -36.07
N THR A 672 0.04 -13.19 -36.26
CA THR A 672 0.87 -13.57 -37.42
C THR A 672 1.76 -14.76 -37.06
N ASP A 673 2.57 -15.23 -38.01
CA ASP A 673 3.79 -15.99 -37.70
C ASP A 673 4.62 -15.25 -36.62
N VAL A 674 5.21 -16.00 -35.68
CA VAL A 674 6.09 -15.52 -34.61
C VAL A 674 7.25 -14.68 -35.17
N LYS A 675 7.74 -15.04 -36.35
CA LYS A 675 8.83 -14.32 -37.06
C LYS A 675 8.36 -13.04 -37.77
N GLY A 676 7.06 -12.78 -37.79
CA GLY A 676 6.40 -11.77 -38.62
C GLY A 676 5.94 -12.31 -39.97
N THR A 677 5.15 -11.52 -40.69
CA THR A 677 4.55 -11.91 -41.99
C THR A 677 5.61 -12.25 -43.03
N ALA A 678 5.29 -13.20 -43.91
CA ALA A 678 6.20 -13.61 -44.99
C ALA A 678 6.52 -12.45 -45.95
N GLU A 679 5.54 -11.57 -46.21
CA GLU A 679 5.71 -10.35 -47.02
C GLU A 679 6.75 -9.40 -46.40
N LEU A 680 6.63 -9.07 -45.11
CA LEU A 680 7.57 -8.17 -44.43
C LEU A 680 8.97 -8.77 -44.35
N ARG A 681 9.10 -10.06 -44.03
CA ARG A 681 10.40 -10.75 -43.98
C ARG A 681 11.09 -10.78 -45.35
N THR A 682 10.33 -10.99 -46.42
CA THR A 682 10.84 -10.97 -47.80
C THR A 682 11.33 -9.58 -48.19
N LEU A 683 10.55 -8.54 -47.90
CA LEU A 683 10.94 -7.15 -48.17
C LEU A 683 12.19 -6.71 -47.39
N ILE A 684 12.32 -7.12 -46.12
CA ILE A 684 13.53 -6.87 -45.31
C ILE A 684 14.76 -7.57 -45.92
N ALA A 685 14.64 -8.84 -46.30
CA ALA A 685 15.75 -9.57 -46.94
C ALA A 685 16.13 -8.95 -48.30
N GLN A 686 15.15 -8.53 -49.10
CA GLN A 686 15.38 -7.84 -50.38
C GLN A 686 16.09 -6.49 -50.19
N TYR A 687 15.72 -5.71 -49.18
CA TYR A 687 16.41 -4.46 -48.85
C TYR A 687 17.86 -4.69 -48.42
N LEU A 688 18.11 -5.67 -47.55
CA LEU A 688 19.46 -6.02 -47.10
C LEU A 688 20.34 -6.53 -48.25
N GLU A 689 19.81 -7.37 -49.14
CA GLU A 689 20.54 -7.84 -50.32
C GLU A 689 20.81 -6.69 -51.31
N THR A 690 19.81 -5.84 -51.59
CA THR A 690 19.91 -4.76 -52.59
C THR A 690 20.75 -3.59 -52.11
N CYS A 691 20.60 -3.15 -50.86
CA CYS A 691 21.19 -1.92 -50.34
C CYS A 691 22.48 -2.13 -49.56
N LYS A 692 22.74 -3.37 -49.08
CA LYS A 692 23.93 -3.72 -48.27
C LYS A 692 24.75 -4.89 -48.83
N GLY A 693 24.26 -5.60 -49.85
CA GLY A 693 24.86 -6.87 -50.29
C GLY A 693 24.68 -8.04 -49.30
N LEU A 694 23.79 -7.88 -48.31
CA LEU A 694 23.57 -8.87 -47.24
C LEU A 694 22.41 -9.81 -47.58
N LYS A 695 22.73 -10.96 -48.16
CA LYS A 695 21.75 -12.00 -48.49
C LYS A 695 21.42 -12.87 -47.27
N TYR A 696 20.19 -12.76 -46.77
CA TYR A 696 19.62 -13.61 -45.72
C TYR A 696 18.41 -14.39 -46.25
N ASP A 697 18.18 -15.63 -45.79
CA ASP A 697 16.93 -16.34 -46.09
C ASP A 697 15.74 -15.71 -45.32
N PRO A 698 14.73 -15.12 -46.00
CA PRO A 698 13.57 -14.53 -45.31
C PRO A 698 12.74 -15.55 -44.54
N LEU A 699 12.83 -16.86 -44.83
CA LEU A 699 12.11 -17.89 -44.10
C LEU A 699 12.75 -18.24 -42.74
N THR A 700 14.08 -18.21 -42.63
CA THR A 700 14.80 -18.71 -41.44
C THR A 700 15.82 -17.75 -40.80
N GLU A 701 16.11 -16.60 -41.42
CA GLU A 701 17.18 -15.67 -40.99
C GLU A 701 16.71 -14.22 -40.74
N ILE A 702 15.40 -13.95 -40.88
CA ILE A 702 14.76 -12.69 -40.48
C ILE A 702 13.70 -12.95 -39.39
N LEU A 703 13.71 -12.12 -38.33
CA LEU A 703 12.73 -12.12 -37.24
C LEU A 703 12.26 -10.68 -36.95
N VAL A 704 10.95 -10.44 -37.04
CA VAL A 704 10.32 -9.15 -36.71
C VAL A 704 9.83 -9.14 -35.26
N SER A 705 10.15 -8.10 -34.50
CA SER A 705 9.87 -7.93 -33.06
C SER A 705 9.20 -6.58 -32.77
N ASN A 706 8.76 -6.34 -31.52
CA ASN A 706 8.05 -5.11 -31.10
C ASN A 706 8.98 -3.88 -30.93
N GLY A 707 9.73 -3.57 -32.00
CA GLY A 707 10.77 -2.54 -32.08
C GLY A 707 12.14 -3.04 -31.62
N ALA A 708 13.20 -2.40 -32.12
CA ALA A 708 14.60 -2.79 -31.92
C ALA A 708 14.99 -3.11 -30.46
N LYS A 709 14.38 -2.45 -29.46
CA LYS A 709 14.60 -2.76 -28.04
C LYS A 709 14.26 -4.22 -27.67
N GLN A 710 13.19 -4.81 -28.22
CA GLN A 710 12.91 -6.25 -28.03
C GLN A 710 13.96 -7.09 -28.75
N THR A 711 14.36 -6.68 -29.95
CA THR A 711 15.36 -7.36 -30.77
C THR A 711 16.72 -7.45 -30.07
N VAL A 712 17.27 -6.34 -29.56
CA VAL A 712 18.53 -6.30 -28.79
C VAL A 712 18.43 -7.19 -27.55
N TYR A 713 17.31 -7.12 -26.81
CA TYR A 713 17.10 -7.95 -25.62
C TYR A 713 17.13 -9.45 -25.94
N GLN A 714 16.45 -9.88 -27.02
CA GLN A 714 16.44 -11.28 -27.46
C GLN A 714 17.78 -11.73 -28.04
N ALA A 715 18.46 -10.88 -28.81
CA ALA A 715 19.79 -11.14 -29.33
C ALA A 715 20.78 -11.40 -28.18
N LEU A 716 20.86 -10.50 -27.19
CA LEU A 716 21.73 -10.68 -26.02
C LEU A 716 21.33 -11.91 -25.19
N LEU A 717 20.04 -12.05 -24.82
CA LEU A 717 19.57 -13.14 -23.95
C LEU A 717 19.72 -14.53 -24.57
N THR A 718 19.81 -14.66 -25.90
CA THR A 718 20.04 -15.95 -26.57
C THR A 718 21.52 -16.29 -26.77
N ILE A 719 22.43 -15.31 -26.73
CA ILE A 719 23.86 -15.52 -26.99
C ILE A 719 24.75 -15.45 -25.74
N THR A 720 24.31 -14.80 -24.65
CA THR A 720 25.08 -14.67 -23.41
C THR A 720 24.62 -15.63 -22.31
N LYS A 721 25.55 -16.36 -21.69
CA LYS A 721 25.29 -17.22 -20.53
C LYS A 721 25.59 -16.49 -19.21
N PRO A 722 25.01 -16.93 -18.07
CA PRO A 722 25.36 -16.38 -16.76
C PRO A 722 26.87 -16.42 -16.48
N GLY A 723 27.46 -15.26 -16.16
CA GLY A 723 28.89 -15.11 -15.90
C GLY A 723 29.76 -14.75 -17.12
N GLU A 724 29.21 -14.81 -18.34
CA GLU A 724 29.81 -14.22 -19.53
C GLU A 724 29.59 -12.70 -19.52
N GLN A 725 30.47 -11.94 -20.18
CA GLN A 725 30.43 -10.47 -20.22
C GLN A 725 30.10 -9.98 -21.65
N VAL A 726 29.43 -8.83 -21.72
CA VAL A 726 29.20 -8.08 -22.97
C VAL A 726 30.09 -6.84 -22.95
N LEU A 727 30.89 -6.62 -23.99
CA LEU A 727 31.57 -5.35 -24.18
C LEU A 727 30.58 -4.34 -24.75
N ILE A 728 30.34 -3.24 -24.03
CA ILE A 728 29.51 -2.14 -24.48
C ILE A 728 30.44 -0.94 -24.64
N PRO A 729 30.82 -0.56 -25.88
CA PRO A 729 31.47 0.70 -26.15
C PRO A 729 30.55 1.84 -25.70
N ALA A 730 31.05 2.67 -24.81
CA ALA A 730 30.31 3.75 -24.19
C ALA A 730 31.20 5.00 -24.12
N PRO A 731 30.64 6.22 -24.00
CA PRO A 731 31.42 7.45 -24.07
C PRO A 731 32.40 7.69 -22.89
N TYR A 732 32.51 6.75 -21.93
CA TYR A 732 33.54 6.74 -20.89
C TYR A 732 34.76 5.87 -21.23
N TRP A 733 34.67 5.05 -22.29
CA TRP A 733 35.72 4.11 -22.70
C TRP A 733 36.54 4.64 -23.89
N THR A 734 35.91 5.47 -24.72
CA THR A 734 36.50 6.18 -25.86
C THR A 734 36.57 7.67 -25.53
N LYS A 735 37.44 8.45 -26.18
CA LYS A 735 37.63 9.87 -25.83
C LYS A 735 36.77 10.81 -26.66
N LEU A 736 36.46 11.98 -26.08
CA LEU A 736 35.83 13.09 -26.77
C LEU A 736 36.66 13.58 -27.98
N SER A 737 37.99 13.64 -27.83
CA SER A 737 38.96 13.94 -28.90
C SER A 737 38.91 12.96 -30.08
N GLU A 738 38.31 11.79 -29.89
CA GLU A 738 38.13 10.72 -30.89
C GLU A 738 36.64 10.61 -31.31
N ASN A 739 35.82 11.60 -30.96
CA ASN A 739 34.36 11.64 -31.18
C ASN A 739 33.62 10.40 -30.64
N TYR A 740 34.14 9.84 -29.54
CA TYR A 740 33.72 8.59 -28.91
C TYR A 740 33.74 7.34 -29.82
N LEU A 741 34.42 7.40 -30.96
CA LEU A 741 34.60 6.25 -31.86
C LEU A 741 35.54 5.21 -31.23
N ILE A 742 35.38 3.94 -31.60
CA ILE A 742 36.10 2.81 -30.98
C ILE A 742 37.56 2.77 -31.46
N ASP A 743 38.50 2.91 -30.53
CA ASP A 743 39.92 2.59 -30.75
C ASP A 743 40.13 1.06 -30.80
N PRO A 744 40.66 0.50 -31.91
CA PRO A 744 41.04 -0.91 -32.00
C PRO A 744 42.10 -1.34 -30.97
N VAL A 745 42.96 -0.44 -30.49
CA VAL A 745 44.02 -0.76 -29.52
C VAL A 745 43.45 -0.95 -28.12
N GLU A 746 42.61 -0.03 -27.63
CA GLU A 746 41.87 -0.24 -26.38
C GLU A 746 40.85 -1.40 -26.48
N LEU A 747 40.24 -1.64 -27.65
CA LEU A 747 39.41 -2.84 -27.90
C LEU A 747 40.20 -4.13 -27.66
N GLU A 748 41.40 -4.25 -28.23
CA GLU A 748 42.23 -5.44 -28.01
C GLU A 748 42.66 -5.57 -26.55
N LYS A 749 43.11 -4.48 -25.90
CA LYS A 749 43.47 -4.49 -24.47
C LYS A 749 42.31 -4.94 -23.59
N ALA A 750 41.10 -4.40 -23.82
CA ALA A 750 39.90 -4.76 -23.07
C ALA A 750 39.53 -6.24 -23.23
N LEU A 751 39.64 -6.78 -24.45
CA LEU A 751 39.39 -8.20 -24.74
C LEU A 751 40.46 -9.14 -24.16
N VAL A 752 41.74 -8.73 -24.15
CA VAL A 752 42.82 -9.48 -23.47
C VAL A 752 42.60 -9.51 -21.96
N ALA A 753 42.30 -8.36 -21.35
CA ALA A 753 42.14 -8.23 -19.90
C ALA A 753 40.88 -8.94 -19.36
N ASN A 754 39.85 -9.12 -20.20
CA ASN A 754 38.56 -9.68 -19.79
C ASN A 754 38.19 -10.93 -20.62
N PRO A 755 38.84 -12.08 -20.41
CA PRO A 755 38.60 -13.31 -21.19
C PRO A 755 37.19 -13.92 -21.03
N ARG A 756 36.34 -13.36 -20.16
CA ARG A 756 34.91 -13.70 -20.05
C ARG A 756 34.00 -12.90 -20.99
N ILE A 757 34.50 -11.90 -21.73
CA ILE A 757 33.71 -11.24 -22.78
C ILE A 757 33.38 -12.28 -23.86
N LYS A 758 32.12 -12.34 -24.30
CA LYS A 758 31.65 -13.28 -25.34
C LYS A 758 30.84 -12.61 -26.44
N SER A 759 30.33 -11.41 -26.19
CA SER A 759 29.72 -10.57 -27.22
C SER A 759 30.11 -9.10 -27.06
N MET A 760 29.94 -8.34 -28.14
CA MET A 760 30.10 -6.89 -28.19
C MET A 760 28.80 -6.27 -28.69
N MET A 761 28.37 -5.17 -28.09
CA MET A 761 27.33 -4.30 -28.62
C MET A 761 27.98 -3.25 -29.52
N LEU A 762 27.44 -3.00 -30.71
CA LEU A 762 27.93 -1.95 -31.62
C LEU A 762 26.73 -1.12 -32.10
N CYS A 763 26.54 0.07 -31.51
CA CYS A 763 25.54 1.02 -31.99
C CYS A 763 26.20 1.93 -33.03
N ASN A 764 25.84 1.78 -34.29
CA ASN A 764 26.43 2.51 -35.41
C ASN A 764 25.37 2.78 -36.49
N PRO A 765 24.96 4.04 -36.73
CA PRO A 765 25.40 5.26 -36.04
C PRO A 765 24.99 5.36 -34.56
N SER A 766 25.75 6.12 -33.77
CA SER A 766 25.76 6.06 -32.30
C SER A 766 24.68 6.89 -31.60
N ASN A 767 24.06 6.28 -30.58
CA ASN A 767 23.36 6.95 -29.48
C ASN A 767 24.11 6.61 -28.18
N PRO A 768 24.65 7.60 -27.43
CA PRO A 768 24.27 9.00 -27.43
C PRO A 768 25.11 9.94 -28.32
N ALA A 769 26.24 9.49 -28.88
CA ALA A 769 27.26 10.39 -29.40
C ALA A 769 26.89 11.13 -30.70
N GLY A 770 25.95 10.61 -31.50
CA GLY A 770 25.61 11.19 -32.81
C GLY A 770 26.67 10.94 -33.89
N THR A 771 27.56 9.96 -33.70
CA THR A 771 28.73 9.71 -34.55
C THR A 771 28.64 8.37 -35.28
N VAL A 772 29.15 8.34 -36.53
CA VAL A 772 29.22 7.13 -37.37
C VAL A 772 30.68 6.75 -37.62
N HIS A 773 30.99 5.45 -37.52
CA HIS A 773 32.30 4.90 -37.87
C HIS A 773 32.41 4.78 -39.39
N SER A 774 33.55 5.22 -39.94
CA SER A 774 33.89 4.99 -41.35
C SER A 774 34.16 3.50 -41.66
N PRO A 775 34.05 3.07 -42.93
CA PRO A 775 34.43 1.72 -43.36
C PRO A 775 35.81 1.25 -42.87
N ALA A 776 36.81 2.13 -42.90
CA ALA A 776 38.17 1.81 -42.44
C ALA A 776 38.25 1.57 -40.91
N GLN A 777 37.46 2.30 -40.12
CA GLN A 777 37.39 2.10 -38.66
C GLN A 777 36.64 0.80 -38.32
N LEU A 778 35.52 0.52 -38.99
CA LEU A 778 34.78 -0.74 -38.82
C LEU A 778 35.63 -1.96 -39.23
N GLU A 779 36.38 -1.87 -40.33
CA GLU A 779 37.31 -2.92 -40.75
C GLU A 779 38.50 -3.08 -39.78
N SER A 780 38.92 -2.01 -39.10
CA SER A 780 39.96 -2.08 -38.05
C SER A 780 39.45 -2.79 -36.78
N ILE A 781 38.20 -2.53 -36.38
CA ILE A 781 37.49 -3.26 -35.31
C ILE A 781 37.36 -4.75 -35.69
N ALA A 782 36.92 -5.02 -36.92
CA ALA A 782 36.81 -6.37 -37.49
C ALA A 782 38.18 -7.09 -37.56
N ALA A 783 39.27 -6.38 -37.82
CA ALA A 783 40.63 -6.93 -37.82
C ALA A 783 41.04 -7.44 -36.43
N VAL A 784 40.70 -6.72 -35.35
CA VAL A 784 40.87 -7.23 -33.98
C VAL A 784 40.04 -8.49 -33.78
N LEU A 785 38.74 -8.45 -34.09
CA LEU A 785 37.84 -9.59 -33.89
C LEU A 785 38.17 -10.84 -34.74
N ARG A 786 38.94 -10.72 -35.83
CA ARG A 786 39.43 -11.87 -36.64
C ARG A 786 40.63 -12.61 -36.03
N LYS A 787 41.36 -11.98 -35.10
CA LYS A 787 42.53 -12.60 -34.44
C LYS A 787 42.11 -13.92 -33.76
N PRO A 788 42.91 -15.00 -33.83
CA PRO A 788 42.48 -16.35 -33.44
C PRO A 788 41.82 -16.42 -32.05
N GLN A 789 42.36 -15.72 -31.07
CA GLN A 789 41.85 -15.65 -29.71
C GLN A 789 40.47 -14.98 -29.57
N PHE A 790 40.06 -14.10 -30.51
CA PHE A 790 38.80 -13.34 -30.46
C PHE A 790 37.75 -13.80 -31.47
N ARG A 791 38.00 -14.87 -32.23
CA ARG A 791 37.02 -15.44 -33.19
C ARG A 791 35.70 -15.87 -32.55
N HIS A 792 35.72 -16.13 -31.24
CA HIS A 792 34.55 -16.53 -30.46
C HIS A 792 33.68 -15.35 -29.99
N ILE A 793 34.08 -14.10 -30.25
CA ILE A 793 33.30 -12.91 -29.92
C ILE A 793 32.22 -12.69 -31.00
N LEU A 794 30.97 -12.58 -30.54
CA LEU A 794 29.80 -12.25 -31.36
C LEU A 794 29.53 -10.73 -31.33
N VAL A 795 28.91 -10.17 -32.37
CA VAL A 795 28.56 -8.73 -32.41
C VAL A 795 27.05 -8.56 -32.54
N VAL A 796 26.44 -7.78 -31.65
CA VAL A 796 25.08 -7.26 -31.82
C VAL A 796 25.20 -5.85 -32.39
N ALA A 797 24.92 -5.70 -33.69
CA ALA A 797 25.04 -4.44 -34.40
C ALA A 797 23.68 -3.74 -34.41
N ASP A 798 23.52 -2.67 -33.64
CA ASP A 798 22.31 -1.83 -33.63
C ASP A 798 22.49 -0.70 -34.65
N GLU A 799 21.94 -0.94 -35.83
CA GLU A 799 22.07 -0.12 -37.04
C GLU A 799 20.84 0.80 -37.24
N ILE A 800 20.00 0.96 -36.21
CA ILE A 800 18.69 1.66 -36.24
C ILE A 800 18.71 3.14 -36.70
N TYR A 801 19.88 3.77 -36.78
CA TYR A 801 20.07 5.15 -37.29
C TYR A 801 20.70 5.19 -38.70
N GLU A 802 20.79 4.07 -39.42
CA GLU A 802 21.59 3.96 -40.65
C GLU A 802 21.30 4.96 -41.77
N GLN A 803 20.05 5.42 -41.92
CA GLN A 803 19.63 6.41 -42.92
C GLN A 803 19.68 7.86 -42.38
N LEU A 804 20.28 8.05 -41.19
CA LEU A 804 20.47 9.34 -40.53
C LEU A 804 21.98 9.60 -40.44
N VAL A 805 22.58 9.93 -41.58
CA VAL A 805 24.00 10.30 -41.73
C VAL A 805 24.04 11.65 -42.45
N TYR A 806 24.87 12.57 -41.94
CA TYR A 806 24.97 13.93 -42.46
C TYR A 806 26.29 14.13 -43.20
N GLN A 807 26.21 14.78 -44.36
CA GLN A 807 27.38 15.17 -45.15
C GLN A 807 27.66 16.66 -44.95
N ASP A 808 28.92 16.98 -44.64
CA ASP A 808 29.41 18.36 -44.65
C ASP A 808 30.10 18.66 -45.99
N GLU A 809 30.11 19.93 -46.39
CA GLU A 809 30.74 20.39 -47.62
C GLU A 809 32.28 20.28 -47.52
N GLY A 810 32.93 19.75 -48.56
CA GLY A 810 34.38 19.54 -48.60
C GLY A 810 34.87 18.28 -47.86
N GLU A 811 34.07 17.70 -46.97
CA GLU A 811 34.38 16.45 -46.28
C GLU A 811 34.26 15.20 -47.18
N ALA A 812 34.96 14.13 -46.80
CA ALA A 812 34.81 12.83 -47.48
C ALA A 812 33.38 12.30 -47.33
N LYS A 813 32.90 11.50 -48.31
CA LYS A 813 31.55 10.92 -48.27
C LYS A 813 31.39 10.04 -47.02
N ARG A 814 30.44 10.39 -46.15
CA ARG A 814 30.03 9.57 -45.00
C ARG A 814 28.89 8.66 -45.41
N GLU A 815 28.99 7.38 -45.07
CA GLU A 815 27.95 6.37 -45.37
C GLU A 815 27.95 5.27 -44.29
N HIS A 816 26.77 4.69 -44.03
CA HIS A 816 26.64 3.59 -43.08
C HIS A 816 26.91 2.23 -43.75
N GLN A 817 28.05 1.62 -43.40
CA GLN A 817 28.35 0.23 -43.70
C GLN A 817 27.88 -0.70 -42.57
N SER A 818 26.95 -1.60 -42.87
CA SER A 818 26.49 -2.65 -41.95
C SER A 818 27.62 -3.61 -41.59
N PHE A 819 27.79 -3.92 -40.30
CA PHE A 819 28.99 -4.60 -39.80
C PHE A 819 29.12 -6.04 -40.34
N ALA A 820 27.99 -6.71 -40.60
CA ALA A 820 27.94 -8.04 -41.19
C ALA A 820 28.55 -8.15 -42.61
N THR A 821 28.74 -7.02 -43.31
CA THR A 821 29.35 -6.99 -44.67
C THR A 821 30.86 -7.25 -44.66
N LEU A 822 31.51 -7.06 -43.50
CA LEU A 822 32.96 -7.18 -43.41
C LEU A 822 33.42 -8.65 -43.43
N PRO A 823 34.59 -8.96 -44.02
CA PRO A 823 35.06 -10.33 -44.14
C PRO A 823 35.12 -11.05 -42.78
N GLY A 824 34.43 -12.18 -42.66
CA GLY A 824 34.35 -13.00 -41.44
C GLY A 824 33.54 -12.38 -40.29
N MET A 825 32.59 -11.49 -40.58
CA MET A 825 31.62 -10.95 -39.60
C MET A 825 30.21 -11.53 -39.78
N TYR A 826 29.78 -11.85 -40.99
CA TYR A 826 28.41 -12.34 -41.30
C TYR A 826 27.96 -13.48 -40.38
N GLU A 827 28.81 -14.49 -40.19
CA GLU A 827 28.52 -15.72 -39.43
C GLU A 827 28.33 -15.52 -37.91
N ARG A 828 28.64 -14.31 -37.42
CA ARG A 828 28.70 -13.95 -35.99
C ARG A 828 28.17 -12.54 -35.68
N THR A 829 27.51 -11.90 -36.63
CA THR A 829 26.83 -10.61 -36.43
C THR A 829 25.32 -10.83 -36.34
N LEU A 830 24.72 -10.21 -35.33
CA LEU A 830 23.28 -10.11 -35.12
C LEU A 830 22.88 -8.66 -35.43
N THR A 831 22.50 -8.40 -36.69
CA THR A 831 22.13 -7.05 -37.14
C THR A 831 20.71 -6.72 -36.70
N VAL A 832 20.57 -5.63 -35.95
CA VAL A 832 19.34 -5.13 -35.37
C VAL A 832 19.01 -3.77 -35.99
N ASN A 833 17.79 -3.63 -36.51
CA ASN A 833 17.32 -2.41 -37.17
C ASN A 833 15.79 -2.31 -37.06
N GLY A 834 15.13 -1.33 -37.69
CA GLY A 834 13.69 -1.13 -37.62
C GLY A 834 13.19 0.25 -38.04
N PHE A 835 11.91 0.50 -37.75
CA PHE A 835 11.16 1.60 -38.37
C PHE A 835 11.01 2.82 -37.45
N SER A 836 11.48 2.74 -36.20
CA SER A 836 11.25 3.77 -35.18
C SER A 836 12.02 5.08 -35.35
N LYS A 837 12.89 5.21 -36.38
CA LYS A 837 13.76 6.38 -36.61
C LYS A 837 13.59 6.92 -38.02
N SER A 838 14.20 6.27 -39.01
CA SER A 838 14.16 6.64 -40.43
C SER A 838 12.75 6.69 -41.04
N HIS A 839 11.77 5.99 -40.46
CA HIS A 839 10.40 5.93 -40.97
C HIS A 839 9.38 6.63 -40.04
N ALA A 840 9.83 7.29 -38.97
CA ALA A 840 8.97 7.92 -37.95
C ALA A 840 7.88 7.00 -37.35
N MET A 841 8.16 5.69 -37.19
CA MET A 841 7.24 4.72 -36.59
C MET A 841 7.62 4.30 -35.14
N PRO A 842 7.96 5.20 -34.19
CA PRO A 842 8.30 4.81 -32.82
C PRO A 842 7.11 4.22 -32.06
N GLY A 843 5.91 4.82 -32.21
CA GLY A 843 4.69 4.33 -31.57
C GLY A 843 4.16 2.99 -32.09
N LEU A 844 4.38 2.66 -33.37
CA LEU A 844 3.90 1.41 -33.99
C LEU A 844 4.72 0.16 -33.61
N ARG A 845 5.83 0.33 -32.88
CA ARG A 845 6.64 -0.75 -32.30
C ARG A 845 7.09 -1.83 -33.30
N ILE A 846 7.74 -1.50 -34.41
CA ILE A 846 8.32 -2.51 -35.33
C ILE A 846 9.84 -2.37 -35.47
N GLY A 847 10.53 -3.50 -35.38
CA GLY A 847 11.97 -3.67 -35.67
C GLY A 847 12.28 -5.12 -35.99
N TYR A 848 13.50 -5.41 -36.42
CA TYR A 848 13.87 -6.75 -36.89
C TYR A 848 15.31 -7.13 -36.54
N LEU A 849 15.53 -8.45 -36.42
CA LEU A 849 16.83 -9.12 -36.42
C LEU A 849 17.06 -9.72 -37.81
N ALA A 850 18.24 -9.47 -38.37
CA ALA A 850 18.82 -10.24 -39.47
C ALA A 850 20.11 -10.90 -38.97
N ALA A 851 20.14 -12.23 -38.98
CA ALA A 851 21.27 -13.00 -38.43
C ALA A 851 21.27 -14.44 -38.95
N PRO A 852 22.41 -15.14 -38.92
CA PRO A 852 22.47 -16.56 -39.23
C PRO A 852 21.40 -17.40 -38.53
N LYS A 853 20.78 -18.31 -39.29
CA LYS A 853 19.62 -19.15 -38.92
C LYS A 853 19.59 -19.66 -37.48
N TYR A 854 20.72 -20.08 -36.93
CA TYR A 854 20.79 -20.67 -35.60
C TYR A 854 20.48 -19.65 -34.48
N PHE A 855 20.89 -18.39 -34.62
CA PHE A 855 20.49 -17.31 -33.70
C PHE A 855 19.00 -16.98 -33.84
N VAL A 856 18.53 -16.84 -35.09
CA VAL A 856 17.15 -16.45 -35.39
C VAL A 856 16.16 -17.53 -34.91
N GLN A 857 16.50 -18.81 -35.03
CA GLN A 857 15.71 -19.91 -34.50
C GLN A 857 15.58 -19.84 -32.96
N MET A 858 16.63 -19.47 -32.24
CA MET A 858 16.57 -19.29 -30.78
C MET A 858 15.80 -18.03 -30.38
N CYS A 859 16.01 -16.91 -31.06
CA CYS A 859 15.26 -15.67 -30.84
C CYS A 859 13.76 -15.86 -31.15
N THR A 860 13.42 -16.63 -32.19
CA THR A 860 12.05 -17.02 -32.53
C THR A 860 11.42 -17.85 -31.42
N LYS A 861 12.12 -18.87 -30.91
CA LYS A 861 11.65 -19.71 -29.79
C LYS A 861 11.39 -18.87 -28.53
N LEU A 862 12.27 -17.90 -28.25
CA LEU A 862 12.11 -16.96 -27.14
C LEU A 862 10.93 -16.00 -27.36
N GLN A 863 10.80 -15.40 -28.55
CA GLN A 863 9.70 -14.47 -28.87
C GLN A 863 8.32 -15.14 -28.77
N GLY A 864 8.21 -16.39 -29.25
CA GLY A 864 6.98 -17.17 -29.17
C GLY A 864 6.52 -17.51 -27.75
N GLN A 865 7.35 -17.25 -26.73
CA GLN A 865 7.00 -17.39 -25.30
C GLN A 865 6.88 -16.04 -24.57
N LEU A 866 7.43 -14.95 -25.13
CA LEU A 866 7.40 -13.61 -24.53
C LEU A 866 6.26 -12.73 -25.04
N THR A 867 6.02 -12.70 -26.36
CA THR A 867 5.04 -11.78 -26.99
C THR A 867 4.25 -12.39 -28.14
N SER A 868 4.45 -13.69 -28.44
CA SER A 868 3.98 -14.37 -29.66
C SER A 868 4.53 -13.75 -30.95
N CYS A 869 4.04 -12.60 -31.40
CA CYS A 869 4.49 -11.92 -32.61
C CYS A 869 4.57 -10.39 -32.41
N ALA A 870 4.99 -9.66 -33.46
CA ALA A 870 4.87 -8.20 -33.48
C ALA A 870 3.42 -7.77 -33.83
N SER A 871 3.04 -6.52 -33.53
CA SER A 871 1.73 -5.95 -33.90
C SER A 871 1.41 -6.17 -35.38
N SER A 872 0.28 -6.83 -35.71
CA SER A 872 -0.13 -7.12 -37.09
C SER A 872 -0.41 -5.86 -37.91
N VAL A 873 -0.96 -4.82 -37.27
CA VAL A 873 -1.20 -3.50 -37.87
C VAL A 873 0.12 -2.77 -38.12
N GLY A 874 1.04 -2.79 -37.15
CA GLY A 874 2.37 -2.23 -37.31
C GLY A 874 3.17 -2.93 -38.42
N GLN A 875 3.06 -4.26 -38.53
CA GLN A 875 3.66 -5.03 -39.61
C GLN A 875 3.08 -4.66 -40.98
N ALA A 876 1.78 -4.37 -41.10
CA ALA A 876 1.17 -3.93 -42.36
C ALA A 876 1.66 -2.54 -42.79
N ALA A 877 1.79 -1.60 -41.85
CA ALA A 877 2.44 -0.31 -42.10
C ALA A 877 3.92 -0.48 -42.48
N ALA A 878 4.66 -1.38 -41.82
CA ALA A 878 6.06 -1.65 -42.12
C ALA A 878 6.26 -2.30 -43.51
N VAL A 879 5.32 -3.14 -43.97
CA VAL A 879 5.30 -3.65 -45.35
C VAL A 879 5.26 -2.49 -46.35
N GLU A 880 4.38 -1.52 -46.13
CA GLU A 880 4.22 -0.37 -47.04
C GLU A 880 5.42 0.59 -46.97
N ALA A 881 6.00 0.76 -45.78
CA ALA A 881 7.25 1.49 -45.59
C ALA A 881 8.41 0.86 -46.39
N MET A 882 8.58 -0.46 -46.32
CA MET A 882 9.61 -1.17 -47.11
C MET A 882 9.33 -1.13 -48.61
N LYS A 883 8.07 -1.20 -49.05
CA LYS A 883 7.70 -1.04 -50.47
C LYS A 883 8.11 0.35 -50.98
N PHE A 884 7.78 1.40 -50.23
CA PHE A 884 8.16 2.76 -50.59
C PHE A 884 9.69 2.95 -50.63
N GLU A 885 10.43 2.39 -49.67
CA GLU A 885 11.90 2.40 -49.69
C GLU A 885 12.46 1.67 -50.94
N MET A 886 11.97 0.47 -51.25
CA MET A 886 12.40 -0.28 -52.43
C MET A 886 12.00 0.39 -53.76
N GLU A 887 10.85 1.07 -53.81
CA GLU A 887 10.46 1.91 -54.95
C GLU A 887 11.42 3.09 -55.14
N CYS A 888 11.79 3.80 -54.07
CA CYS A 888 12.80 4.87 -54.11
C CYS A 888 14.16 4.34 -54.61
N VAL A 889 14.64 3.23 -54.04
CA VAL A 889 15.88 2.57 -54.47
C VAL A 889 15.83 2.17 -55.94
N SER A 890 14.72 1.61 -56.43
CA SER A 890 14.55 1.24 -57.85
C SER A 890 14.59 2.45 -58.81
N GLN A 891 14.34 3.66 -58.30
CA GLN A 891 14.41 4.91 -59.04
C GLN A 891 15.75 5.66 -58.85
N ASN A 892 16.72 5.06 -58.16
CA ASN A 892 17.96 5.71 -57.71
C ASN A 892 17.71 6.99 -56.89
N LYS A 893 16.74 6.95 -55.96
CA LYS A 893 16.39 8.05 -55.05
C LYS A 893 16.56 7.61 -53.60
N GLU A 894 17.09 8.49 -52.76
CA GLU A 894 17.10 8.28 -51.31
C GLU A 894 15.82 8.86 -50.70
N ARG A 895 14.95 8.00 -50.14
CA ARG A 895 13.65 8.39 -49.54
C ARG A 895 13.78 9.48 -48.46
N MET A 896 14.91 9.50 -47.76
CA MET A 896 15.18 10.40 -46.64
C MET A 896 15.67 11.80 -47.03
N THR A 897 15.94 12.09 -48.31
CA THR A 897 16.62 13.32 -48.77
C THR A 897 16.08 14.62 -48.14
N GLU A 898 14.76 14.86 -48.25
CA GLU A 898 14.12 16.09 -47.74
C GLU A 898 14.14 16.16 -46.21
N THR A 899 13.86 15.04 -45.55
CA THR A 899 13.91 14.91 -44.10
C THR A 899 15.32 15.11 -43.54
N LEU A 900 16.34 14.59 -44.22
CA LEU A 900 17.75 14.79 -43.88
C LEU A 900 18.15 16.26 -44.01
N ALA A 901 17.72 16.97 -45.06
CA ALA A 901 18.00 18.40 -45.20
C ALA A 901 17.41 19.23 -44.04
N ILE A 902 16.19 18.91 -43.60
CA ILE A 902 15.56 19.55 -42.43
C ILE A 902 16.35 19.25 -41.15
N MET A 903 16.70 17.98 -40.91
CA MET A 903 17.44 17.56 -39.71
C MET A 903 18.88 18.08 -39.69
N ASP A 904 19.52 18.21 -40.85
CA ASP A 904 20.84 18.82 -41.02
C ASP A 904 20.82 20.33 -40.72
N GLY A 905 19.75 21.03 -41.09
CA GLY A 905 19.52 22.42 -40.67
C GLY A 905 19.50 22.57 -39.15
N LYS A 906 18.75 21.70 -38.44
CA LYS A 906 18.72 21.65 -36.96
C LYS A 906 20.10 21.34 -36.37
N ARG A 907 20.80 20.35 -36.94
CA ARG A 907 22.17 19.96 -36.55
C ARG A 907 23.14 21.14 -36.67
N LYS A 908 23.18 21.80 -37.84
CA LYS A 908 24.04 22.96 -38.11
C LYS A 908 23.74 24.14 -37.20
N TYR A 909 22.46 24.38 -36.89
CA TYR A 909 22.05 25.40 -35.92
C TYR A 909 22.61 25.12 -34.52
N ILE A 910 22.43 23.90 -34.00
CA ILE A 910 22.92 23.51 -32.67
C ILE A 910 24.45 23.54 -32.61
N VAL A 911 25.13 22.98 -33.60
CA VAL A 911 26.61 22.99 -33.68
C VAL A 911 27.13 24.44 -33.60
N LYS A 912 26.52 25.37 -34.35
CA LYS A 912 26.87 26.80 -34.30
C LYS A 912 26.63 27.44 -32.93
N ARG A 913 25.53 27.14 -32.26
CA ARG A 913 25.22 27.64 -30.91
C ARG A 913 26.21 27.10 -29.87
N LEU A 914 26.40 25.78 -29.83
CA LEU A 914 27.33 25.14 -28.89
C LEU A 914 28.79 25.60 -29.09
N GLN A 915 29.23 25.85 -30.32
CA GLN A 915 30.54 26.43 -30.63
C GLN A 915 30.75 27.86 -30.10
N ALA A 916 29.69 28.59 -29.76
CA ALA A 916 29.78 29.92 -29.16
C ALA A 916 29.91 29.88 -27.63
N ILE A 917 29.71 28.72 -26.98
CA ILE A 917 29.73 28.56 -25.52
C ILE A 917 31.20 28.39 -25.06
N PRO A 918 31.78 29.33 -24.26
CA PRO A 918 33.19 29.27 -23.90
C PRO A 918 33.54 28.07 -23.03
N GLN A 919 34.58 27.31 -23.42
CA GLN A 919 35.06 26.08 -22.74
C GLN A 919 34.11 24.86 -22.83
N LEU A 920 33.06 24.91 -23.65
CA LEU A 920 32.22 23.73 -23.92
C LEU A 920 32.83 22.88 -25.04
N GLU A 921 32.98 21.57 -24.80
CA GLU A 921 33.36 20.59 -25.82
C GLU A 921 32.22 19.61 -26.09
N PHE A 922 32.13 19.08 -27.31
CA PHE A 922 31.10 18.11 -27.70
C PHE A 922 31.56 17.24 -28.88
N ALA A 923 31.07 16.00 -28.94
CA ALA A 923 31.35 15.10 -30.06
C ALA A 923 30.61 15.61 -31.31
N TYR A 924 31.33 15.82 -32.40
CA TYR A 924 30.78 16.45 -33.60
C TYR A 924 29.72 15.53 -34.23
N PRO A 925 28.44 15.96 -34.32
CA PRO A 925 27.37 15.11 -34.80
C PRO A 925 27.50 14.89 -36.31
N THR A 926 27.87 13.67 -36.71
CA THR A 926 27.92 13.23 -38.11
C THR A 926 26.70 12.39 -38.51
N SER A 927 25.81 12.07 -37.56
CA SER A 927 24.72 11.10 -37.75
C SER A 927 23.65 11.13 -36.63
N ALA A 928 22.67 10.23 -36.72
CA ALA A 928 21.53 10.10 -35.82
C ALA A 928 20.76 11.43 -35.67
N PHE A 929 20.38 11.82 -34.45
CA PHE A 929 19.86 13.16 -34.15
C PHE A 929 20.19 13.58 -32.71
N TYR A 930 21.43 13.30 -32.31
CA TYR A 930 21.96 13.62 -30.98
C TYR A 930 23.26 14.40 -31.11
N VAL A 931 23.56 15.17 -30.07
CA VAL A 931 24.91 15.66 -29.79
C VAL A 931 25.21 15.37 -28.32
N PHE A 932 26.46 14.96 -28.03
CA PHE A 932 26.92 14.64 -26.69
C PHE A 932 28.00 15.62 -26.27
N LEU A 933 27.68 16.42 -25.27
CA LEU A 933 28.50 17.47 -24.68
C LEU A 933 29.32 16.89 -23.53
N ASP A 934 30.45 17.50 -23.25
CA ASP A 934 31.22 17.28 -22.03
C ASP A 934 31.32 18.58 -21.22
N LEU A 935 30.95 18.51 -19.95
CA LEU A 935 30.97 19.61 -18.99
C LEU A 935 32.12 19.49 -17.99
N ALA A 936 33.14 18.66 -18.25
CA ALA A 936 34.31 18.52 -17.38
C ALA A 936 35.02 19.85 -17.10
N SER A 937 35.11 20.75 -18.08
CA SER A 937 35.63 22.12 -17.90
C SER A 937 34.90 22.92 -16.81
N TYR A 938 33.62 22.61 -16.54
CA TYR A 938 32.79 23.25 -15.53
C TYR A 938 32.73 22.47 -14.20
N PHE A 939 32.72 21.14 -14.22
CA PHE A 939 32.44 20.29 -13.04
C PHE A 939 33.54 19.29 -12.64
N GLU A 940 34.68 19.24 -13.34
CA GLU A 940 35.83 18.45 -12.88
C GLU A 940 36.64 19.23 -11.84
N GLY A 941 36.50 18.82 -10.57
CA GLY A 941 37.20 19.44 -9.44
C GLY A 941 36.63 20.79 -8.98
N LYS A 942 35.48 21.21 -9.52
CA LYS A 942 34.77 22.47 -9.24
C LYS A 942 33.29 22.20 -8.93
N GLN A 943 32.58 23.21 -8.44
CA GLN A 943 31.12 23.22 -8.31
C GLN A 943 30.53 24.56 -8.81
N GLY A 944 29.37 24.51 -9.47
CA GLY A 944 28.62 25.70 -9.82
C GLY A 944 27.83 26.21 -8.62
N VAL A 945 27.89 27.51 -8.34
CA VAL A 945 27.17 28.17 -7.23
C VAL A 945 26.38 29.35 -7.79
N THR A 946 25.14 29.52 -7.34
CA THR A 946 24.30 30.67 -7.73
C THR A 946 24.86 31.98 -7.17
N ALA A 947 24.57 33.12 -7.83
CA ALA A 947 25.11 34.43 -7.44
C ALA A 947 24.70 34.90 -6.02
N ASP A 948 23.60 34.38 -5.48
CA ASP A 948 23.12 34.59 -4.10
C ASP A 948 23.62 33.54 -3.10
N LYS A 949 24.35 32.52 -3.58
CA LYS A 949 24.81 31.32 -2.87
C LYS A 949 23.70 30.50 -2.18
N SER A 950 22.47 30.55 -2.69
CA SER A 950 21.37 29.70 -2.19
C SER A 950 21.39 28.27 -2.71
N GLU A 951 22.01 28.00 -3.87
CA GLU A 951 22.06 26.67 -4.49
C GLU A 951 23.46 26.31 -5.02
N VAL A 952 23.79 25.02 -4.97
CA VAL A 952 25.08 24.44 -5.39
C VAL A 952 24.85 23.24 -6.31
N VAL A 953 25.44 23.29 -7.49
CA VAL A 953 25.35 22.34 -8.61
C VAL A 953 26.69 21.62 -8.75
N LYS A 954 26.73 20.31 -8.48
CA LYS A 954 28.00 19.56 -8.28
C LYS A 954 28.47 18.76 -9.49
N ASP A 955 27.58 18.44 -10.43
CA ASP A 955 27.87 17.76 -11.69
C ASP A 955 26.72 17.88 -12.70
N ALA A 956 26.81 17.13 -13.81
CA ALA A 956 25.84 17.18 -14.89
C ALA A 956 24.44 16.63 -14.52
N ASP A 957 24.29 15.81 -13.48
CA ASP A 957 22.97 15.40 -12.98
C ASP A 957 22.31 16.55 -12.21
N ASP A 958 23.02 17.16 -11.25
CA ASP A 958 22.57 18.36 -10.55
C ASP A 958 22.24 19.49 -11.57
N PHE A 959 23.05 19.64 -12.62
CA PHE A 959 22.88 20.67 -13.65
C PHE A 959 21.65 20.40 -14.56
N CYS A 960 21.36 19.14 -14.88
CA CYS A 960 20.13 18.76 -15.56
C CYS A 960 18.88 19.07 -14.72
N GLU A 961 18.95 18.90 -13.40
CA GLU A 961 17.84 19.26 -12.50
C GLU A 961 17.68 20.78 -12.36
N TYR A 962 18.80 21.51 -12.25
CA TYR A 962 18.85 22.98 -12.23
C TYR A 962 18.20 23.59 -13.48
N LEU A 963 18.57 23.10 -14.68
CA LEU A 963 17.94 23.48 -15.96
C LEU A 963 16.43 23.22 -15.98
N LEU A 964 15.99 22.07 -15.46
CA LEU A 964 14.57 21.72 -15.43
C LEU A 964 13.77 22.57 -14.44
N ARG A 965 14.36 22.95 -13.30
CA ARG A 965 13.69 23.74 -12.26
C ARG A 965 13.62 25.23 -12.56
N HIS A 966 14.69 25.83 -13.08
CA HIS A 966 14.78 27.29 -13.27
C HIS A 966 14.47 27.76 -14.70
N TYR A 967 14.78 26.94 -15.70
CA TYR A 967 14.63 27.29 -17.13
C TYR A 967 13.58 26.44 -17.85
N TYR A 968 12.99 25.44 -17.17
CA TYR A 968 12.06 24.46 -17.73
C TYR A 968 12.61 23.71 -18.95
N VAL A 969 13.93 23.50 -19.01
CA VAL A 969 14.61 22.75 -20.08
C VAL A 969 14.91 21.32 -19.62
N ALA A 970 14.44 20.32 -20.36
CA ALA A 970 14.67 18.91 -20.02
C ALA A 970 15.70 18.27 -20.97
N LEU A 971 16.90 17.98 -20.45
CA LEU A 971 18.01 17.27 -21.12
C LEU A 971 18.34 15.95 -20.39
N VAL A 972 19.23 15.11 -20.94
CA VAL A 972 19.63 13.83 -20.30
C VAL A 972 21.09 13.85 -19.85
N PRO A 973 21.40 13.66 -18.55
CA PRO A 973 22.77 13.70 -18.05
C PRO A 973 23.57 12.49 -18.54
N GLY A 974 24.87 12.72 -18.76
CA GLY A 974 25.82 11.77 -19.34
C GLY A 974 26.00 10.50 -18.51
N SER A 975 25.72 10.56 -17.21
CA SER A 975 25.79 9.41 -16.30
C SER A 975 24.77 8.31 -16.66
N ALA A 976 23.68 8.66 -17.36
CA ALA A 976 22.75 7.70 -17.96
C ALA A 976 23.40 6.81 -19.04
N PHE A 977 24.57 7.24 -19.55
CA PHE A 977 25.42 6.57 -20.53
C PHE A 977 26.83 6.28 -19.95
N GLY A 978 27.02 6.50 -18.63
CA GLY A 978 28.24 6.23 -17.88
C GLY A 978 29.30 7.34 -17.82
N VAL A 979 29.08 8.53 -18.40
CA VAL A 979 30.01 9.68 -18.30
C VAL A 979 29.52 10.69 -17.28
N LYS A 980 30.17 10.82 -16.13
CA LYS A 980 29.72 11.68 -15.02
C LYS A 980 29.37 13.12 -15.47
N ASN A 981 30.26 13.76 -16.21
CA ASN A 981 30.14 15.16 -16.60
C ASN A 981 29.55 15.36 -18.02
N GLY A 982 29.11 14.29 -18.69
CA GLY A 982 28.55 14.39 -20.03
C GLY A 982 27.11 14.92 -20.04
N LEU A 983 26.59 15.28 -21.21
CA LEU A 983 25.21 15.75 -21.38
C LEU A 983 24.71 15.44 -22.80
N ARG A 984 23.54 14.80 -22.96
CA ARG A 984 22.95 14.50 -24.28
C ARG A 984 21.78 15.42 -24.61
N ILE A 985 21.86 16.05 -25.78
CA ILE A 985 20.76 16.80 -26.41
C ILE A 985 20.21 15.98 -27.58
N SER A 986 18.88 15.86 -27.68
CA SER A 986 18.18 15.35 -28.87
C SER A 986 17.72 16.51 -29.75
N TYR A 987 17.92 16.44 -31.06
CA TYR A 987 17.47 17.48 -32.00
C TYR A 987 16.36 17.03 -32.96
N ALA A 988 15.71 15.92 -32.63
CA ALA A 988 14.40 15.55 -33.15
C ALA A 988 13.30 16.31 -32.37
N SER A 989 13.22 17.64 -32.57
CA SER A 989 12.20 18.51 -31.97
C SER A 989 12.03 19.80 -32.80
N SER A 990 11.06 20.65 -32.48
CA SER A 990 10.80 21.92 -33.19
C SER A 990 11.97 22.90 -33.04
N MET A 991 12.16 23.79 -34.02
CA MET A 991 13.17 24.87 -33.96
C MET A 991 12.94 25.85 -32.81
N GLU A 992 11.70 25.98 -32.33
CA GLU A 992 11.32 26.72 -31.13
C GLU A 992 11.81 26.02 -29.84
N THR A 993 11.65 24.70 -29.74
CA THR A 993 12.11 23.92 -28.57
C THR A 993 13.63 23.86 -28.52
N ILE A 994 14.23 23.42 -29.63
CA ILE A 994 15.28 24.16 -30.34
C ILE A 994 15.99 25.30 -29.60
N GLU A 995 15.63 26.51 -30.01
CA GLU A 995 16.08 27.80 -29.54
C GLU A 995 15.95 27.95 -28.02
N HIS A 996 14.77 27.74 -27.45
CA HIS A 996 14.56 27.96 -26.01
C HIS A 996 15.38 27.03 -25.10
N ALA A 997 15.61 25.78 -25.50
CA ALA A 997 16.45 24.86 -24.73
C ALA A 997 17.94 25.28 -24.73
N LEU A 998 18.42 25.87 -25.83
CA LEU A 998 19.78 26.40 -25.92
C LEU A 998 19.91 27.76 -25.22
N ASP A 999 18.89 28.61 -25.29
CA ASP A 999 18.85 29.86 -24.52
C ASP A 999 18.95 29.57 -23.01
N GLY A 1000 18.22 28.57 -22.52
CA GLY A 1000 18.32 28.11 -21.13
C GLY A 1000 19.69 27.49 -20.78
N LEU A 1001 20.30 26.74 -21.70
CA LEU A 1001 21.65 26.18 -21.52
C LEU A 1001 22.72 27.30 -21.41
N GLU A 1002 22.67 28.29 -22.29
CA GLU A 1002 23.60 29.42 -22.30
C GLU A 1002 23.40 30.33 -21.08
N GLN A 1003 22.15 30.61 -20.70
CA GLN A 1003 21.84 31.43 -19.52
C GLN A 1003 22.22 30.73 -18.20
N SER A 1004 21.96 29.43 -18.05
CA SER A 1004 22.30 28.68 -16.84
C SER A 1004 23.81 28.56 -16.63
N LEU A 1005 24.59 28.27 -17.68
CA LEU A 1005 26.06 28.29 -17.61
C LEU A 1005 26.62 29.68 -17.32
N SER A 1006 25.91 30.75 -17.71
CA SER A 1006 26.30 32.14 -17.43
C SER A 1006 25.88 32.64 -16.04
N ALA A 1007 24.88 32.00 -15.40
CA ALA A 1007 24.34 32.38 -14.10
C ALA A 1007 25.06 31.71 -12.91
N LEU A 1008 25.82 30.64 -13.16
CA LEU A 1008 26.60 29.91 -12.17
C LEU A 1008 28.04 30.43 -12.09
N THR A 1009 28.52 30.69 -10.89
CA THR A 1009 29.96 30.89 -10.62
C THR A 1009 30.57 29.52 -10.32
N PHE A 1010 31.60 29.11 -11.07
CA PHE A 1010 32.27 27.83 -10.86
C PHE A 1010 33.49 28.01 -9.94
N GLU A 1011 33.34 27.58 -8.68
CA GLU A 1011 34.34 27.65 -7.59
C GLU A 1011 35.03 26.29 -7.37
#